data_AF-A0AAN9TUY2-F1
#
_entry.id   AF-A0AAN9TUY2-F1
#
_cell.length_a   1.000
_cell.length_b   1.000
_cell.length_c   1.000
_cell.angle_alpha   90.00
_cell.angle_beta   90.00
_cell.angle_gamma   90.00
#
_symmetry.space_group_name_H-M   'P 1'
#
loop_
_entity.id
_entity.type
_entity.pdbx_description
1 polymer ?
#
loop_
_entity_poly.entity_id
_entity_poly.type
_entity_poly.pdbx_seq_one_letter_code
_entity_poly.pdbx_strand_id
1 'polypeptide(L)'
;MINLLEPHRQKDVCRNDLGPWIGDVSLNDDWLLCGGGVRLSLWNLRNLTFPMSVFKKTKDDGIHVAKFHQNSKLRLPNQLNEPAGRQFHKPNNALADTIENEIPEDSVAADTQSINPDPGPDALEDVTSVQPDEVYEALIKADEEKIIPGLGDYGEPVDETPFMARYEVARIMKKEAFNRALSDRISLSRRLPDARNVMCAVKNYDQQLPSASVIIIFINEAWSTLLRTVHSTLNQSPEKHLKEVILIDDFSSRDELKGKLDYYLRTRLPPKVKLVRLKERNGLIRARMAGAREATGDVLVFLDSHCECIVGWLEPQLQRIKEKRDAVLCPIIDVINDENMAYMYSTSNEFQVGGFSWSGHFTWIPIPGFEKQRLNSSTDLARSPTMAGGLFAIERKYFWDIGSYDAEMEVWGGENLEMSFRIWQCGGTLEVAPCSRVGHIFRAFHPYSFPGRKDTHGINTARMVEVWMDDYKRLFYYHRPDLKNASIGDISSRKQLREELQCRDFKWYLNNVIPQKFVLDENVLAYGRLRSRTRRICMDTLTKSEYQPHDVGVYNCHDQLYMSQFFSWSKKGEIRREELCAEVKLRHIIIPGLIGGAKGNVTLTRCSDSPNQVWTHENELIRHKETGYCIHAYGLRPEELLTVANCQESDLYFKWTWEFIAVSDNEMVKNILF
;
A
#
# COMPACT_ATOMS: atom_id res chain seq x y z
N MET A 1 -12.93 -21.25 -10.09
CA MET A 1 -11.85 -22.18 -10.50
C MET A 1 -11.02 -22.52 -9.28
N ILE A 2 -10.52 -23.75 -9.19
CA ILE A 2 -9.43 -24.11 -8.26
C ILE A 2 -8.15 -23.86 -9.04
N ASN A 3 -7.22 -23.07 -8.50
CA ASN A 3 -5.95 -22.81 -9.16
C ASN A 3 -5.02 -23.99 -8.89
N LEU A 4 -4.74 -24.80 -9.91
CA LEU A 4 -3.94 -26.01 -9.81
C LEU A 4 -2.51 -25.77 -10.28
N LEU A 5 -1.53 -26.19 -9.48
CA LEU A 5 -0.13 -26.24 -9.87
C LEU A 5 0.21 -27.62 -10.45
N GLU A 6 0.84 -27.64 -11.62
CA GLU A 6 1.25 -28.89 -12.30
C GLU A 6 2.77 -28.89 -12.61
N PRO A 7 3.65 -28.98 -11.59
CA PRO A 7 5.11 -28.85 -11.81
C PRO A 7 5.67 -29.86 -12.81
N HIS A 8 5.10 -31.06 -12.90
CA HIS A 8 5.48 -32.11 -13.84
C HIS A 8 5.36 -31.71 -15.33
N ARG A 9 4.64 -30.63 -15.67
CA ARG A 9 4.53 -30.12 -17.04
C ARG A 9 5.65 -29.15 -17.43
N GLN A 10 6.42 -28.65 -16.46
CA GLN A 10 7.53 -27.73 -16.73
C GLN A 10 8.82 -28.51 -17.04
N LYS A 11 9.33 -28.36 -18.28
CA LYS A 11 10.46 -29.17 -18.80
C LYS A 11 11.74 -29.06 -17.97
N ASP A 12 12.04 -27.88 -17.42
CA ASP A 12 13.25 -27.62 -16.61
C ASP A 12 13.27 -28.36 -15.25
N VAL A 13 12.13 -28.94 -14.84
CA VAL A 13 11.92 -29.59 -13.53
C VAL A 13 11.23 -30.96 -13.65
N CYS A 14 11.25 -31.59 -14.83
CA CYS A 14 10.60 -32.89 -15.08
C CYS A 14 11.61 -34.00 -15.41
N ARG A 15 11.51 -35.15 -14.73
CA ARG A 15 12.36 -36.34 -14.96
C ARG A 15 11.73 -37.26 -16.02
N ASN A 16 12.06 -37.00 -17.29
CA ASN A 16 11.54 -37.75 -18.45
C ASN A 16 11.67 -39.29 -18.29
N ASP A 17 12.76 -39.76 -17.69
CA ASP A 17 13.13 -41.18 -17.66
C ASP A 17 12.53 -41.95 -16.46
N LEU A 18 11.88 -41.27 -15.51
CA LEU A 18 11.38 -41.86 -14.25
C LEU A 18 9.89 -41.56 -13.96
N GLY A 19 9.22 -40.80 -14.82
CA GLY A 19 7.81 -40.46 -14.67
C GLY A 19 7.51 -39.38 -13.61
N PRO A 20 6.23 -39.01 -13.43
CA PRO A 20 5.84 -37.89 -12.58
C PRO A 20 5.80 -38.27 -11.10
N TRP A 21 6.77 -37.81 -10.31
CA TRP A 21 6.68 -37.85 -8.85
C TRP A 21 5.92 -36.61 -8.34
N ILE A 22 4.66 -36.80 -7.92
CA ILE A 22 3.77 -35.71 -7.51
C ILE A 22 3.62 -35.73 -5.98
N GLY A 23 4.40 -34.88 -5.32
CA GLY A 23 4.28 -34.55 -3.91
C GLY A 23 5.02 -33.23 -3.64
N ASP A 24 4.52 -32.42 -2.70
CA ASP A 24 5.31 -31.34 -2.14
C ASP A 24 6.35 -31.89 -1.16
N VAL A 25 7.50 -31.24 -1.10
CA VAL A 25 8.59 -31.62 -0.17
C VAL A 25 8.56 -30.74 1.07
N SER A 26 8.05 -29.51 0.91
CA SER A 26 7.73 -28.58 1.99
C SER A 26 6.78 -27.50 1.47
N LEU A 27 5.78 -27.16 2.27
CA LEU A 27 4.79 -26.11 1.99
C LEU A 27 4.80 -25.07 3.14
N ASN A 28 4.54 -23.81 2.81
CA ASN A 28 4.12 -22.78 3.76
C ASN A 28 3.14 -21.80 3.07
N ASP A 29 2.56 -20.87 3.83
CA ASP A 29 1.52 -19.92 3.39
C ASP A 29 1.77 -19.25 2.02
N ASP A 30 3.03 -19.00 1.69
CA ASP A 30 3.45 -18.27 0.49
C ASP A 30 4.20 -19.11 -0.55
N TRP A 31 4.72 -20.29 -0.16
CA TRP A 31 5.70 -21.02 -0.96
C TRP A 31 5.50 -22.54 -0.96
N LEU A 32 5.53 -23.11 -2.17
CA LEU A 32 5.65 -24.54 -2.43
C LEU A 32 7.09 -24.87 -2.85
N LEU A 33 7.68 -25.89 -2.21
CA LEU A 33 8.96 -26.47 -2.60
C LEU A 33 8.75 -27.85 -3.22
N CYS A 34 8.95 -27.95 -4.54
CA CYS A 34 8.71 -29.15 -5.33
C CYS A 34 10.03 -29.83 -5.74
N GLY A 35 10.17 -31.11 -5.42
CA GLY A 35 11.28 -32.00 -5.81
C GLY A 35 10.93 -33.01 -6.91
N GLY A 36 9.82 -32.82 -7.64
CA GLY A 36 9.22 -33.78 -8.58
C GLY A 36 9.99 -34.08 -9.88
N GLY A 37 11.25 -33.65 -10.00
CA GLY A 37 12.08 -33.92 -11.18
C GLY A 37 13.50 -33.34 -11.05
N VAL A 38 14.18 -33.15 -12.18
CA VAL A 38 15.67 -33.08 -12.29
C VAL A 38 16.32 -31.97 -11.46
N ARG A 39 15.54 -30.98 -11.01
CA ARG A 39 15.99 -29.87 -10.18
C ARG A 39 14.90 -29.51 -9.18
N LEU A 40 15.33 -29.26 -7.95
CA LEU A 40 14.49 -28.68 -6.91
C LEU A 40 13.95 -27.31 -7.39
N SER A 41 12.67 -27.03 -7.15
CA SER A 41 12.03 -25.79 -7.61
C SER A 41 11.13 -25.15 -6.56
N LEU A 42 11.24 -23.82 -6.44
CA LEU A 42 10.49 -22.99 -5.51
C LEU A 42 9.42 -22.21 -6.27
N TRP A 43 8.17 -22.36 -5.85
CA TRP A 43 6.98 -21.76 -6.44
C TRP A 43 6.28 -20.87 -5.43
N ASN A 44 5.71 -19.74 -5.87
CA ASN A 44 4.92 -18.87 -4.99
C ASN A 44 3.43 -19.19 -5.13
N LEU A 45 2.75 -19.37 -3.99
CA LEU A 45 1.35 -19.78 -3.95
C LEU A 45 0.35 -18.67 -4.32
N ARG A 46 0.81 -17.43 -4.51
CA ARG A 46 -0.02 -16.29 -4.94
C ARG A 46 0.02 -16.07 -6.45
N ASN A 47 1.11 -16.44 -7.14
CA ASN A 47 1.27 -16.19 -8.58
C ASN A 47 1.02 -17.42 -9.47
N LEU A 48 1.31 -18.63 -8.99
CA LEU A 48 0.85 -19.92 -9.52
C LEU A 48 1.17 -20.28 -11.00
N THR A 49 1.90 -19.43 -11.74
CA THR A 49 2.16 -19.62 -13.18
C THR A 49 3.52 -20.23 -13.52
N PHE A 50 4.57 -19.89 -12.77
CA PHE A 50 5.95 -20.36 -13.02
C PHE A 50 6.75 -20.55 -11.71
N PRO A 51 7.80 -21.40 -11.69
CA PRO A 51 8.70 -21.50 -10.55
C PRO A 51 9.53 -20.22 -10.42
N MET A 52 9.39 -19.54 -9.28
CA MET A 52 10.17 -18.33 -8.92
C MET A 52 11.67 -18.60 -8.83
N SER A 53 12.10 -19.85 -8.61
CA SER A 53 13.49 -20.27 -8.73
C SER A 53 13.62 -21.77 -9.00
N VAL A 54 14.56 -22.15 -9.86
CA VAL A 54 14.96 -23.55 -10.10
C VAL A 54 16.44 -23.69 -9.72
N PHE A 55 16.76 -24.61 -8.80
CA PHE A 55 18.09 -24.70 -8.20
C PHE A 55 19.08 -25.45 -9.12
N LYS A 56 19.74 -24.71 -10.03
CA LYS A 56 20.61 -25.27 -11.08
C LYS A 56 21.95 -25.87 -10.60
N LYS A 57 22.20 -25.96 -9.29
CA LYS A 57 23.46 -26.47 -8.68
C LYS A 57 23.30 -27.73 -7.82
N THR A 58 22.09 -28.30 -7.70
CA THR A 58 21.91 -29.63 -7.09
C THR A 58 22.44 -30.72 -8.01
N LYS A 59 23.17 -31.69 -7.46
CA LYS A 59 23.56 -32.93 -8.16
C LYS A 59 22.37 -33.88 -8.12
N ASP A 60 21.93 -34.38 -9.28
CA ASP A 60 20.75 -35.24 -9.36
C ASP A 60 21.07 -36.68 -8.92
N ASP A 61 21.06 -36.90 -7.61
CA ASP A 61 21.29 -38.18 -6.94
C ASP A 61 20.00 -38.87 -6.46
N GLY A 62 18.82 -38.46 -6.95
CA GLY A 62 17.54 -39.06 -6.58
C GLY A 62 16.52 -38.07 -6.02
N ILE A 63 15.69 -38.48 -5.07
CA ILE A 63 14.65 -37.64 -4.48
C ILE A 63 15.28 -36.52 -3.62
N HIS A 64 15.05 -35.26 -4.00
CA HIS A 64 15.56 -34.10 -3.27
C HIS A 64 14.65 -33.72 -2.10
N VAL A 65 14.99 -34.19 -0.89
CA VAL A 65 14.33 -33.75 0.35
C VAL A 65 14.95 -32.45 0.85
N ALA A 66 14.14 -31.39 0.95
CA ALA A 66 14.52 -30.06 1.43
C ALA A 66 13.34 -29.42 2.17
N LYS A 67 13.61 -28.69 3.25
CA LYS A 67 12.59 -28.06 4.10
C LYS A 67 12.87 -26.58 4.30
N PHE A 68 11.83 -25.78 4.50
CA PHE A 68 12.00 -24.41 4.99
C PHE A 68 12.50 -24.42 6.44
N HIS A 69 13.43 -23.51 6.76
CA HIS A 69 13.87 -23.21 8.12
C HIS A 69 13.75 -21.70 8.35
N GLN A 70 13.86 -21.26 9.60
CA GLN A 70 13.73 -19.86 10.04
C GLN A 70 14.37 -18.85 9.06
N ASN A 71 13.57 -17.85 8.66
CA ASN A 71 13.92 -16.77 7.74
C ASN A 71 14.42 -17.21 6.36
N SER A 72 13.53 -17.86 5.60
CA SER A 72 13.48 -17.86 4.12
C SER A 72 14.69 -18.41 3.36
N LYS A 73 15.63 -19.10 4.04
CA LYS A 73 16.82 -19.67 3.42
C LYS A 73 16.65 -21.17 3.19
N LEU A 74 16.79 -21.61 1.94
CA LEU A 74 16.95 -23.03 1.61
C LEU A 74 18.33 -23.54 2.06
N ARG A 75 18.37 -24.77 2.57
CA ARG A 75 19.62 -25.49 2.86
C ARG A 75 19.51 -26.93 2.35
N LEU A 76 20.57 -27.40 1.69
CA LEU A 76 20.66 -28.76 1.15
C LEU A 76 21.47 -29.65 2.12
N PRO A 77 21.04 -30.88 2.42
CA PRO A 77 21.77 -31.78 3.31
C PRO A 77 22.94 -32.45 2.57
N ASN A 78 24.07 -31.73 2.41
CA ASN A 78 25.41 -32.29 2.20
C ASN A 78 26.52 -31.20 2.22
N GLN A 79 26.63 -30.48 3.34
CA GLN A 79 27.81 -29.67 3.66
C GLN A 79 28.23 -29.88 5.12
N LEU A 80 28.99 -30.95 5.34
CA LEU A 80 29.73 -31.25 6.58
C LEU A 80 31.20 -31.42 6.19
N ASN A 81 32.10 -30.59 6.73
CA ASN A 81 33.54 -30.85 6.83
C ASN A 81 34.25 -29.69 7.57
N GLU A 82 34.22 -29.71 8.91
CA GLU A 82 35.30 -29.18 9.76
C GLU A 82 35.51 -30.14 10.96
N PRO A 83 36.75 -30.40 11.42
CA PRO A 83 37.02 -31.51 12.34
C PRO A 83 37.06 -31.16 13.84
N ALA A 84 36.39 -31.99 14.63
CA ALA A 84 36.66 -32.43 16.01
C ALA A 84 37.30 -31.46 17.05
N GLY A 85 36.60 -31.18 18.16
CA GLY A 85 37.15 -30.42 19.30
C GLY A 85 36.41 -30.51 20.65
N ARG A 86 36.59 -31.62 21.39
CA ARG A 86 36.29 -31.82 22.84
C ARG A 86 34.82 -32.05 23.28
N GLN A 87 34.70 -32.68 24.45
CA GLN A 87 33.49 -33.27 25.09
C GLN A 87 32.90 -32.29 26.16
N PHE A 88 31.69 -32.45 26.71
CA PHE A 88 31.31 -33.51 27.68
C PHE A 88 29.79 -33.74 27.87
N HIS A 89 29.47 -35.00 28.20
CA HIS A 89 28.29 -35.61 28.83
C HIS A 89 26.83 -35.13 28.57
N LYS A 90 26.02 -36.12 28.16
CA LYS A 90 24.59 -36.32 28.51
C LYS A 90 24.45 -37.36 29.64
N PRO A 91 23.28 -37.44 30.31
CA PRO A 91 22.41 -38.65 30.24
C PRO A 91 21.17 -38.39 29.35
N ASN A 92 20.65 -39.33 28.55
CA ASN A 92 19.85 -40.55 28.84
C ASN A 92 18.47 -40.19 29.45
N ASN A 93 17.30 -40.71 29.05
CA ASN A 93 16.79 -41.64 28.00
C ASN A 93 15.26 -41.33 27.83
N ALA A 94 14.43 -41.78 26.86
CA ALA A 94 14.47 -42.62 25.65
C ALA A 94 13.54 -41.93 24.56
N LEU A 95 12.93 -42.44 23.46
CA LEU A 95 12.58 -43.75 22.84
C LEU A 95 11.50 -44.57 23.60
N ALA A 96 10.57 -45.34 23.01
CA ALA A 96 10.01 -45.55 21.65
C ALA A 96 8.73 -46.46 21.79
N ASP A 97 7.71 -46.56 20.92
CA ASP A 97 7.31 -45.82 19.70
C ASP A 97 5.81 -46.14 19.32
N THR A 98 5.40 -46.01 18.04
CA THR A 98 4.14 -46.45 17.34
C THR A 98 3.59 -47.87 17.70
N ILE A 99 2.33 -48.31 17.44
CA ILE A 99 1.48 -48.47 16.21
C ILE A 99 0.01 -48.68 16.70
N GLU A 100 -1.07 -48.00 16.25
CA GLU A 100 -1.86 -48.03 14.98
C GLU A 100 -2.98 -49.11 14.87
N ASN A 101 -4.12 -48.71 14.25
CA ASN A 101 -5.19 -49.50 13.59
C ASN A 101 -6.51 -49.96 14.30
N GLU A 102 -7.60 -49.55 13.62
CA GLU A 102 -8.89 -50.20 13.34
C GLU A 102 -10.04 -50.35 14.38
N ILE A 103 -11.27 -50.19 13.86
CA ILE A 103 -12.56 -50.18 14.56
C ILE A 103 -13.59 -50.90 13.68
N PRO A 104 -14.38 -51.86 14.18
CA PRO A 104 -15.59 -52.36 13.54
C PRO A 104 -16.86 -51.71 14.10
N GLU A 105 -17.88 -51.52 13.24
CA GLU A 105 -19.25 -51.24 13.65
C GLU A 105 -19.98 -52.55 14.02
N ASP A 106 -20.93 -52.51 14.97
CA ASP A 106 -22.29 -53.05 14.76
C ASP A 106 -23.30 -52.54 15.82
N SER A 107 -24.53 -53.05 15.82
CA SER A 107 -25.75 -52.31 16.14
C SER A 107 -26.78 -53.03 17.05
N VAL A 108 -27.98 -52.41 17.22
CA VAL A 108 -29.31 -52.98 17.62
C VAL A 108 -29.85 -52.69 19.05
N ALA A 109 -31.11 -52.19 19.07
CA ALA A 109 -32.15 -52.13 20.14
C ALA A 109 -31.83 -51.43 21.49
N ALA A 110 -32.63 -50.56 22.11
CA ALA A 110 -34.07 -50.21 22.09
C ALA A 110 -35.03 -51.12 22.89
N ASP A 111 -35.60 -50.59 23.99
CA ASP A 111 -37.03 -50.69 24.29
C ASP A 111 -37.51 -49.61 25.29
N THR A 112 -38.83 -49.53 25.54
CA THR A 112 -39.52 -48.42 26.24
C THR A 112 -40.21 -48.85 27.55
N GLN A 113 -40.36 -47.92 28.52
CA GLN A 113 -41.56 -47.80 29.38
C GLN A 113 -41.59 -46.50 30.22
N SER A 114 -42.64 -46.29 31.03
CA SER A 114 -43.16 -44.95 31.41
C SER A 114 -43.91 -44.91 32.75
N ILE A 115 -44.01 -43.70 33.37
CA ILE A 115 -45.10 -43.13 34.22
C ILE A 115 -44.58 -42.33 35.45
N ASN A 116 -45.35 -41.28 35.80
CA ASN A 116 -45.19 -40.21 36.81
C ASN A 116 -45.44 -40.70 38.28
N PRO A 117 -45.35 -39.89 39.37
CA PRO A 117 -45.25 -38.42 39.45
C PRO A 117 -44.28 -37.79 40.50
N ASP A 118 -44.24 -36.45 40.49
CA ASP A 118 -43.64 -35.52 41.47
C ASP A 118 -44.39 -35.51 42.83
N PRO A 119 -43.73 -35.25 43.99
CA PRO A 119 -43.54 -33.86 44.44
C PRO A 119 -42.16 -33.54 45.08
N GLY A 120 -41.70 -32.28 44.92
CA GLY A 120 -40.63 -31.66 45.73
C GLY A 120 -41.07 -31.24 47.15
N PRO A 121 -40.37 -30.30 47.85
CA PRO A 121 -39.24 -29.46 47.40
C PRO A 121 -37.95 -29.61 48.25
N ASP A 122 -36.81 -29.13 47.73
CA ASP A 122 -36.01 -28.03 48.33
C ASP A 122 -34.62 -27.89 47.68
N ALA A 123 -34.06 -26.67 47.76
CA ALA A 123 -32.64 -26.31 47.61
C ALA A 123 -31.81 -27.01 46.50
N LEU A 124 -31.92 -26.51 45.26
CA LEU A 124 -30.76 -26.41 44.36
C LEU A 124 -30.40 -24.93 44.19
N GLU A 125 -29.11 -24.62 44.38
CA GLU A 125 -28.63 -23.24 44.50
C GLU A 125 -28.64 -22.49 43.17
N ASP A 126 -28.92 -21.19 43.25
CA ASP A 126 -28.91 -20.27 42.11
C ASP A 126 -27.49 -20.14 41.53
N VAL A 127 -27.29 -20.60 40.29
CA VAL A 127 -26.01 -20.48 39.58
C VAL A 127 -25.86 -19.03 39.16
N THR A 128 -25.22 -18.25 40.04
CA THR A 128 -25.13 -16.79 39.97
C THR A 128 -24.77 -16.28 38.57
N SER A 129 -25.76 -15.67 37.90
CA SER A 129 -25.56 -15.05 36.59
C SER A 129 -24.69 -13.79 36.76
N VAL A 130 -23.37 -13.95 36.65
CA VAL A 130 -22.40 -12.85 36.69
C VAL A 130 -22.84 -11.77 35.70
N GLN A 131 -22.98 -10.54 36.17
CA GLN A 131 -23.52 -9.47 35.32
C GLN A 131 -22.50 -9.15 34.22
N PRO A 132 -22.91 -9.00 32.94
CA PRO A 132 -21.96 -8.77 31.84
C PRO A 132 -21.03 -7.57 32.09
N ASP A 133 -21.56 -6.52 32.73
CA ASP A 133 -20.82 -5.32 33.15
C ASP A 133 -19.66 -5.62 34.13
N GLU A 134 -19.79 -6.62 35.02
CA GLU A 134 -18.72 -7.04 35.95
C GLU A 134 -17.58 -7.74 35.20
N VAL A 135 -17.93 -8.58 34.22
CA VAL A 135 -16.96 -9.25 33.34
C VAL A 135 -16.21 -8.21 32.51
N TYR A 136 -16.90 -7.19 31.98
CA TYR A 136 -16.26 -6.13 31.21
C TYR A 136 -15.35 -5.25 32.06
N GLU A 137 -15.74 -4.87 33.28
CA GLU A 137 -14.87 -4.12 34.20
C GLU A 137 -13.61 -4.92 34.59
N ALA A 138 -13.73 -6.23 34.85
CA ALA A 138 -12.59 -7.10 35.11
C ALA A 138 -11.64 -7.19 33.89
N LEU A 139 -12.20 -7.35 32.68
CA LEU A 139 -11.43 -7.36 31.43
C LEU A 139 -10.78 -6.00 31.11
N ILE A 140 -11.33 -4.88 31.59
CA ILE A 140 -10.74 -3.55 31.44
C ILE A 140 -9.59 -3.35 32.43
N LYS A 141 -9.78 -3.69 33.71
CA LYS A 141 -8.71 -3.69 34.71
C LYS A 141 -7.50 -4.53 34.29
N ALA A 142 -7.75 -5.72 33.74
CA ALA A 142 -6.71 -6.58 33.20
C ALA A 142 -6.00 -6.03 31.92
N ASP A 143 -6.53 -4.97 31.28
CA ASP A 143 -5.78 -4.19 30.28
C ASP A 143 -5.04 -3.01 30.90
N GLU A 144 -5.64 -2.32 31.89
CA GLU A 144 -5.03 -1.20 32.61
C GLU A 144 -3.79 -1.66 33.41
N GLU A 145 -3.81 -2.87 33.98
CA GLU A 145 -2.68 -3.53 34.66
C GLU A 145 -1.48 -3.83 33.73
N LYS A 146 -1.65 -3.79 32.40
CA LYS A 146 -0.55 -3.95 31.43
C LYS A 146 0.21 -2.64 31.21
N ILE A 147 -0.41 -1.50 31.51
CA ILE A 147 0.13 -0.17 31.21
C ILE A 147 1.27 0.14 32.16
N ILE A 148 2.44 0.46 31.62
CA ILE A 148 3.61 0.86 32.38
C ILE A 148 3.70 2.39 32.42
N PRO A 149 3.68 3.02 33.61
CA PRO A 149 3.77 4.48 33.73
C PRO A 149 5.03 5.04 33.06
N GLY A 150 4.85 6.00 32.15
CA GLY A 150 5.93 6.65 31.40
C GLY A 150 6.45 5.88 30.18
N LEU A 151 5.99 4.66 29.90
CA LEU A 151 6.46 3.88 28.75
C LEU A 151 6.00 4.53 27.44
N GLY A 152 6.96 4.94 26.60
CA GLY A 152 6.69 5.62 25.32
C GLY A 152 6.13 7.04 25.45
N ASP A 153 6.21 7.66 26.63
CA ASP A 153 5.87 9.08 26.83
C ASP A 153 6.76 10.01 25.99
N TYR A 154 6.23 11.19 25.67
CA TYR A 154 6.79 12.15 24.72
C TYR A 154 7.05 11.60 23.31
N GLY A 155 6.49 10.44 22.98
CA GLY A 155 6.70 9.77 21.70
C GLY A 155 8.07 9.10 21.57
N GLU A 156 8.82 8.90 22.66
CA GLU A 156 10.14 8.26 22.64
C GLU A 156 10.05 6.77 22.20
N PRO A 157 11.10 6.23 21.54
CA PRO A 157 11.17 4.83 21.12
C PRO A 157 11.25 3.89 22.32
N VAL A 158 10.57 2.73 22.24
CA VAL A 158 10.62 1.70 23.28
C VAL A 158 11.31 0.43 22.77
N ASP A 159 12.60 0.32 23.08
CA ASP A 159 13.45 -0.83 22.70
C ASP A 159 13.26 -2.08 23.60
N GLU A 160 12.24 -2.09 24.48
CA GLU A 160 11.94 -3.19 25.41
C GLU A 160 11.34 -4.44 24.73
N THR A 161 12.07 -5.05 23.81
CA THR A 161 11.79 -6.42 23.34
C THR A 161 12.89 -7.39 23.82
N PRO A 162 12.72 -7.99 25.03
CA PRO A 162 13.59 -9.06 25.51
C PRO A 162 13.76 -10.16 24.46
N PHE A 163 14.94 -10.78 24.40
CA PHE A 163 15.27 -11.75 23.35
C PHE A 163 14.22 -12.87 23.21
N MET A 164 13.70 -13.38 24.33
CA MET A 164 12.66 -14.41 24.39
C MET A 164 11.31 -13.96 23.81
N ALA A 165 10.99 -12.66 23.86
CA ALA A 165 9.73 -12.10 23.35
C ALA A 165 9.75 -11.86 21.83
N ARG A 166 10.93 -11.84 21.19
CA ARG A 166 11.09 -11.49 19.77
C ARG A 166 10.31 -12.41 18.82
N TYR A 167 10.14 -13.68 19.15
CA TYR A 167 9.34 -14.62 18.35
C TYR A 167 7.84 -14.26 18.39
N GLU A 168 7.32 -13.90 19.57
CA GLU A 168 5.92 -13.52 19.73
C GLU A 168 5.65 -12.14 19.11
N VAL A 169 6.56 -11.17 19.27
CA VAL A 169 6.48 -9.89 18.55
C VAL A 169 6.47 -10.11 17.04
N ALA A 170 7.35 -10.96 16.48
CA ALA A 170 7.33 -11.28 15.05
C ALA A 170 6.03 -11.96 14.59
N ARG A 171 5.43 -12.82 15.43
CA ARG A 171 4.11 -13.43 15.17
C ARG A 171 2.98 -12.39 15.16
N ILE A 172 3.04 -11.42 16.06
CA ILE A 172 2.10 -10.29 16.15
C ILE A 172 2.27 -9.35 14.95
N MET A 173 3.51 -8.96 14.60
CA MET A 173 3.80 -8.15 13.40
C MET A 173 3.24 -8.79 12.13
N LYS A 174 3.40 -10.12 11.95
CA LYS A 174 2.85 -10.85 10.79
C LYS A 174 1.31 -10.86 10.73
N LYS A 175 0.61 -10.60 11.85
CA LYS A 175 -0.87 -10.61 11.92
C LYS A 175 -1.48 -9.20 11.93
N GLU A 176 -0.98 -8.33 12.80
CA GLU A 176 -1.56 -7.00 13.07
C GLU A 176 -0.89 -5.88 12.25
N ALA A 177 0.27 -6.16 11.62
CA ALA A 177 1.12 -5.22 10.90
C ALA A 177 1.75 -4.09 11.76
N PHE A 178 1.78 -4.25 13.09
CA PHE A 178 2.52 -3.42 14.05
C PHE A 178 2.67 -4.16 15.40
N ASN A 179 3.51 -3.64 16.30
CA ASN A 179 3.84 -4.26 17.58
C ASN A 179 2.75 -4.04 18.64
N ARG A 180 1.63 -4.77 18.48
CA ARG A 180 0.49 -4.69 19.40
C ARG A 180 0.87 -4.97 20.86
N ALA A 181 1.74 -5.93 21.13
CA ALA A 181 2.17 -6.27 22.50
C ALA A 181 2.91 -5.12 23.21
N LEU A 182 3.63 -4.28 22.47
CA LEU A 182 4.19 -3.04 23.00
C LEU A 182 3.11 -1.97 23.16
N SER A 183 2.25 -1.77 22.15
CA SER A 183 1.13 -0.81 22.23
C SER A 183 0.20 -1.10 23.42
N ASP A 184 -0.04 -2.36 23.76
CA ASP A 184 -0.88 -2.79 24.89
C ASP A 184 -0.24 -2.48 26.26
N ARG A 185 1.05 -2.11 26.31
CA ARG A 185 1.78 -1.66 27.54
C ARG A 185 1.96 -0.14 27.63
N ILE A 186 1.70 0.59 26.55
CA ILE A 186 1.85 2.05 26.47
C ILE A 186 0.53 2.74 26.84
N SER A 187 0.60 3.82 27.61
CA SER A 187 -0.59 4.56 28.06
C SER A 187 -1.54 4.95 26.90
N LEU A 188 -2.84 4.84 27.13
CA LEU A 188 -3.88 5.35 26.23
C LEU A 188 -3.89 6.89 26.16
N SER A 189 -3.35 7.55 27.19
CA SER A 189 -3.17 9.00 27.27
C SER A 189 -1.68 9.35 27.48
N ARG A 190 -0.80 8.74 26.67
CA ARG A 190 0.63 9.07 26.71
C ARG A 190 0.88 10.53 26.34
N ARG A 191 1.94 11.11 26.91
CA ARG A 191 2.45 12.42 26.51
C ARG A 191 3.04 12.32 25.10
N LEU A 192 2.96 13.42 24.35
CA LEU A 192 3.46 13.53 22.97
C LEU A 192 4.35 14.78 22.86
N PRO A 193 5.26 14.83 21.88
CA PRO A 193 6.09 16.01 21.66
C PRO A 193 5.27 17.10 20.95
N ASP A 194 5.59 18.38 21.20
CA ASP A 194 5.08 19.45 20.34
C ASP A 194 5.90 19.48 19.03
N ALA A 195 5.51 18.62 18.09
CA ALA A 195 6.16 18.46 16.80
C ALA A 195 5.90 19.62 15.81
N ARG A 196 5.21 20.69 16.24
CA ARG A 196 4.93 21.86 15.39
C ARG A 196 6.18 22.72 15.20
N ASN A 197 6.23 23.47 14.10
CA ASN A 197 7.20 24.55 13.99
C ASN A 197 6.94 25.61 15.08
N VAL A 198 7.99 26.23 15.64
CA VAL A 198 7.87 27.24 16.71
C VAL A 198 6.93 28.41 16.37
N MET A 199 6.83 28.81 15.10
CA MET A 199 5.92 29.86 14.66
C MET A 199 4.45 29.42 14.67
N CYS A 200 4.17 28.11 14.58
CA CYS A 200 2.83 27.56 14.76
C CYS A 200 2.42 27.50 16.24
N ALA A 201 3.36 27.26 17.16
CA ALA A 201 3.08 27.23 18.59
C ALA A 201 2.67 28.60 19.17
N VAL A 202 3.12 29.70 18.55
CA VAL A 202 2.73 31.08 18.89
C VAL A 202 1.64 31.66 17.97
N LYS A 203 1.07 30.86 17.07
CA LYS A 203 0.04 31.31 16.11
C LYS A 203 -1.33 31.37 16.81
N ASN A 204 -1.89 32.57 16.93
CA ASN A 204 -3.23 32.78 17.45
C ASN A 204 -4.29 32.45 16.39
N TYR A 205 -5.38 31.83 16.82
CA TYR A 205 -6.59 31.54 16.03
C TYR A 205 -7.80 32.25 16.66
N ASP A 206 -8.89 32.39 15.91
CA ASP A 206 -10.10 33.04 16.41
C ASP A 206 -10.66 32.33 17.65
N GLN A 207 -11.21 33.11 18.60
CA GLN A 207 -11.85 32.52 19.78
C GLN A 207 -13.10 31.71 19.42
N GLN A 208 -13.81 32.12 18.36
CA GLN A 208 -14.98 31.48 17.78
C GLN A 208 -14.60 30.81 16.46
N LEU A 209 -14.54 29.48 16.47
CA LEU A 209 -14.32 28.60 15.33
C LEU A 209 -15.52 27.67 15.16
N PRO A 210 -15.80 27.17 13.94
CA PRO A 210 -16.82 26.15 13.70
C PRO A 210 -16.61 24.91 14.57
N SER A 211 -17.69 24.23 14.94
CA SER A 211 -17.63 23.00 15.74
C SER A 211 -17.27 21.78 14.90
N ALA A 212 -16.56 20.81 15.50
CA ALA A 212 -16.02 19.64 14.82
C ALA A 212 -16.64 18.33 15.34
N SER A 213 -17.14 17.51 14.41
CA SER A 213 -17.43 16.10 14.65
C SER A 213 -16.27 15.26 14.13
N VAL A 214 -15.50 14.64 15.03
CA VAL A 214 -14.40 13.76 14.65
C VAL A 214 -14.95 12.36 14.39
N ILE A 215 -14.69 11.79 13.20
CA ILE A 215 -15.18 10.48 12.77
C ILE A 215 -14.00 9.52 12.70
N ILE A 216 -14.03 8.47 13.52
CA ILE A 216 -13.02 7.40 13.55
C ILE A 216 -13.69 6.11 13.09
N ILE A 217 -13.18 5.49 12.03
CA ILE A 217 -13.72 4.23 11.48
C ILE A 217 -12.76 3.10 11.80
N PHE A 218 -13.30 1.97 12.24
CA PHE A 218 -12.50 0.81 12.58
C PHE A 218 -13.18 -0.50 12.15
N ILE A 219 -12.35 -1.47 11.79
CA ILE A 219 -12.74 -2.87 11.69
C ILE A 219 -11.62 -3.74 12.26
N ASN A 220 -11.93 -4.54 13.27
CA ASN A 220 -10.96 -5.45 13.91
C ASN A 220 -9.64 -4.78 14.30
N GLU A 221 -9.72 -3.54 14.77
CA GLU A 221 -8.59 -2.78 15.29
C GLU A 221 -8.06 -3.38 16.60
N ALA A 222 -6.84 -3.02 17.01
CA ALA A 222 -6.37 -3.30 18.36
C ALA A 222 -7.00 -2.34 19.38
N TRP A 223 -7.38 -2.88 20.54
CA TRP A 223 -7.95 -2.14 21.67
C TRP A 223 -7.10 -0.91 22.06
N SER A 224 -5.78 -1.10 22.19
CA SER A 224 -4.87 -0.03 22.62
C SER A 224 -4.73 1.11 21.60
N THR A 225 -4.69 0.82 20.29
CA THR A 225 -4.56 1.87 19.26
C THR A 225 -5.88 2.60 19.01
N LEU A 226 -7.01 1.87 18.99
CA LEU A 226 -8.34 2.49 18.88
C LEU A 226 -8.57 3.47 20.04
N LEU A 227 -8.40 3.02 21.29
CA LEU A 227 -8.65 3.88 22.44
C LEU A 227 -7.61 4.99 22.61
N ARG A 228 -6.33 4.77 22.25
CA ARG A 228 -5.33 5.84 22.23
C ARG A 228 -5.68 6.92 21.19
N THR A 229 -6.27 6.55 20.05
CA THR A 229 -6.79 7.52 19.07
C THR A 229 -7.92 8.36 19.67
N VAL A 230 -8.87 7.75 20.39
CA VAL A 230 -10.00 8.46 21.02
C VAL A 230 -9.52 9.36 22.17
N HIS A 231 -8.67 8.86 23.06
CA HIS A 231 -8.09 9.65 24.16
C HIS A 231 -7.23 10.80 23.64
N SER A 232 -6.36 10.56 22.65
CA SER A 232 -5.57 11.62 22.01
C SER A 232 -6.47 12.70 21.38
N THR A 233 -7.53 12.29 20.68
CA THR A 233 -8.53 13.21 20.11
C THR A 233 -9.20 14.08 21.18
N LEU A 234 -9.62 13.48 22.31
CA LEU A 234 -10.25 14.20 23.41
C LEU A 234 -9.27 15.14 24.13
N ASN A 235 -8.06 14.67 24.43
CA ASN A 235 -7.07 15.38 25.24
C ASN A 235 -6.42 16.55 24.50
N GLN A 236 -6.30 16.49 23.17
CA GLN A 236 -5.57 17.48 22.35
C GLN A 236 -6.48 18.44 21.57
N SER A 237 -7.80 18.34 21.74
CA SER A 237 -8.78 19.20 21.06
C SER A 237 -9.48 20.12 22.07
N PRO A 238 -9.57 21.45 21.83
CA PRO A 238 -10.29 22.35 22.72
C PRO A 238 -11.77 21.95 22.86
N GLU A 239 -12.27 21.82 24.09
CA GLU A 239 -13.62 21.31 24.35
C GLU A 239 -14.73 22.14 23.67
N LYS A 240 -14.52 23.46 23.58
CA LYS A 240 -15.39 24.42 22.88
C LYS A 240 -15.52 24.21 21.37
N HIS A 241 -14.65 23.39 20.77
CA HIS A 241 -14.65 23.09 19.34
C HIS A 241 -14.95 21.62 19.07
N LEU A 242 -14.51 20.69 19.91
CA LEU A 242 -14.86 19.27 19.77
C LEU A 242 -16.31 19.02 20.21
N LYS A 243 -17.22 18.98 19.22
CA LYS A 243 -18.65 18.71 19.39
C LYS A 243 -18.87 17.29 19.88
N GLU A 244 -18.26 16.33 19.18
CA GLU A 244 -18.44 14.89 19.38
C GLU A 244 -17.32 14.09 18.70
N VAL A 245 -17.12 12.86 19.18
CA VAL A 245 -16.28 11.84 18.53
C VAL A 245 -17.19 10.67 18.18
N ILE A 246 -17.26 10.29 16.90
CA ILE A 246 -18.15 9.25 16.39
C ILE A 246 -17.31 8.08 15.92
N LEU A 247 -17.43 6.95 16.61
CA LEU A 247 -16.75 5.71 16.30
C LEU A 247 -17.67 4.86 15.40
N ILE A 248 -17.17 4.43 14.24
CA ILE A 248 -17.91 3.59 13.30
C ILE A 248 -17.31 2.19 13.27
N ASP A 249 -18.03 1.22 13.85
CA ASP A 249 -17.69 -0.21 13.76
C ASP A 249 -18.18 -0.76 12.41
N ASP A 250 -17.26 -0.90 11.45
CA ASP A 250 -17.51 -1.53 10.14
C ASP A 250 -17.57 -3.06 10.27
N PHE A 251 -18.49 -3.53 11.11
CA PHE A 251 -18.79 -4.95 11.34
C PHE A 251 -17.56 -5.79 11.80
N SER A 252 -16.87 -5.31 12.84
CA SER A 252 -15.81 -6.06 13.52
C SER A 252 -16.31 -7.40 14.06
N SER A 253 -15.40 -8.36 14.18
CA SER A 253 -15.60 -9.72 14.72
C SER A 253 -14.75 -10.01 15.98
N ARG A 254 -14.02 -9.03 16.51
CA ARG A 254 -13.27 -9.11 17.77
C ARG A 254 -14.18 -8.88 18.97
N ASP A 255 -14.14 -9.78 19.96
CA ASP A 255 -15.00 -9.72 21.15
C ASP A 255 -14.71 -8.49 22.03
N GLU A 256 -13.44 -8.07 22.12
CA GLU A 256 -13.06 -6.84 22.83
C GLU A 256 -13.68 -5.57 22.21
N LEU A 257 -14.07 -5.62 20.93
CA LEU A 257 -14.75 -4.52 20.24
C LEU A 257 -16.28 -4.58 20.35
N LYS A 258 -16.85 -5.58 21.04
CA LYS A 258 -18.29 -5.70 21.33
C LYS A 258 -18.61 -5.14 22.71
N GLY A 259 -19.35 -5.86 23.57
CA GLY A 259 -19.89 -5.30 24.84
C GLY A 259 -18.86 -4.65 25.76
N LYS A 260 -17.59 -5.12 25.74
CA LYS A 260 -16.47 -4.50 26.46
C LYS A 260 -16.23 -3.05 26.02
N LEU A 261 -16.31 -2.78 24.71
CA LEU A 261 -16.20 -1.43 24.16
C LEU A 261 -17.42 -0.59 24.54
N ASP A 262 -18.66 -1.09 24.36
CA ASP A 262 -19.87 -0.35 24.74
C ASP A 262 -19.85 0.03 26.24
N TYR A 263 -19.36 -0.87 27.10
CA TYR A 263 -19.14 -0.62 28.52
C TYR A 263 -18.04 0.43 28.77
N TYR A 264 -16.85 0.29 28.16
CA TYR A 264 -15.74 1.24 28.34
C TYR A 264 -16.12 2.67 27.92
N LEU A 265 -16.81 2.83 26.79
CA LEU A 265 -17.28 4.13 26.32
C LEU A 265 -18.31 4.74 27.29
N ARG A 266 -19.19 3.91 27.88
CA ARG A 266 -20.19 4.33 28.88
C ARG A 266 -19.60 4.70 30.24
N THR A 267 -18.52 4.06 30.68
CA THR A 267 -17.98 4.21 32.05
C THR A 267 -16.71 5.04 32.15
N ARG A 268 -15.88 5.10 31.10
CA ARG A 268 -14.55 5.73 31.15
C ARG A 268 -14.38 6.96 30.24
N LEU A 269 -15.36 7.28 29.39
CA LEU A 269 -15.31 8.41 28.44
C LEU A 269 -16.51 9.38 28.58
N PRO A 270 -16.41 10.64 28.12
CA PRO A 270 -17.51 11.59 28.20
C PRO A 270 -18.63 11.29 27.18
N PRO A 271 -19.91 11.62 27.46
CA PRO A 271 -21.06 11.33 26.59
C PRO A 271 -21.04 11.95 25.18
N LYS A 272 -20.04 12.77 24.85
CA LYS A 272 -19.79 13.25 23.48
C LYS A 272 -19.06 12.22 22.60
N VAL A 273 -18.61 11.09 23.15
CA VAL A 273 -18.14 9.93 22.38
C VAL A 273 -19.31 9.00 22.09
N LYS A 274 -19.57 8.74 20.80
CA LYS A 274 -20.66 7.90 20.29
C LYS A 274 -20.10 6.68 19.57
N LEU A 275 -20.80 5.56 19.63
CA LEU A 275 -20.49 4.37 18.84
C LEU A 275 -21.66 3.99 17.95
N VAL A 276 -21.38 3.79 16.67
CA VAL A 276 -22.35 3.41 15.63
C VAL A 276 -21.88 2.09 15.05
N ARG A 277 -22.71 1.05 15.16
CA ARG A 277 -22.38 -0.30 14.68
C ARG A 277 -23.10 -0.58 13.36
N LEU A 278 -22.34 -0.79 12.29
CA LEU A 278 -22.92 -1.16 11.00
C LEU A 278 -23.40 -2.62 11.04
N LYS A 279 -24.54 -2.90 10.41
CA LYS A 279 -25.19 -4.23 10.44
C LYS A 279 -24.51 -5.27 9.55
N GLU A 280 -23.67 -4.81 8.63
CA GLU A 280 -22.88 -5.60 7.69
C GLU A 280 -21.60 -4.82 7.35
N ARG A 281 -20.59 -5.51 6.84
CA ARG A 281 -19.33 -4.87 6.45
C ARG A 281 -19.49 -4.07 5.16
N ASN A 282 -19.46 -2.76 5.30
CA ASN A 282 -19.67 -1.77 4.25
C ASN A 282 -18.35 -1.27 3.64
N GLY A 283 -17.25 -1.30 4.39
CA GLY A 283 -15.96 -0.77 3.98
C GLY A 283 -15.77 0.71 4.29
N LEU A 284 -14.52 1.17 4.25
CA LEU A 284 -14.09 2.50 4.70
C LEU A 284 -14.89 3.64 4.05
N ILE A 285 -15.14 3.55 2.75
CA ILE A 285 -15.80 4.60 1.95
C ILE A 285 -17.25 4.79 2.41
N ARG A 286 -18.00 3.68 2.51
CA ARG A 286 -19.39 3.67 2.96
C ARG A 286 -19.51 3.95 4.47
N ALA A 287 -18.53 3.52 5.27
CA ALA A 287 -18.42 3.86 6.70
C ALA A 287 -18.13 5.35 6.94
N ARG A 288 -17.28 6.01 6.12
CA ARG A 288 -17.13 7.49 6.13
C ARG A 288 -18.45 8.19 5.85
N MET A 289 -19.21 7.72 4.86
CA MET A 289 -20.55 8.26 4.58
C MET A 289 -21.58 7.97 5.70
N ALA A 290 -21.45 6.87 6.44
CA ALA A 290 -22.29 6.61 7.61
C ALA A 290 -21.98 7.61 8.73
N GLY A 291 -20.71 7.75 9.15
CA GLY A 291 -20.33 8.72 10.17
C GLY A 291 -20.64 10.17 9.81
N ALA A 292 -20.54 10.53 8.53
CA ALA A 292 -20.91 11.86 8.03
C ALA A 292 -22.41 12.19 8.15
N ARG A 293 -23.29 11.17 8.23
CA ARG A 293 -24.75 11.33 8.42
C ARG A 293 -25.11 11.51 9.89
N GLU A 294 -24.38 10.83 10.78
CA GLU A 294 -24.54 10.91 12.24
C GLU A 294 -23.92 12.20 12.83
N ALA A 295 -23.02 12.85 12.09
CA ALA A 295 -22.33 14.07 12.50
C ALA A 295 -23.22 15.33 12.49
N THR A 296 -23.15 16.07 13.60
CA THR A 296 -23.95 17.27 13.86
C THR A 296 -23.15 18.58 13.88
N GLY A 297 -21.82 18.51 14.06
CA GLY A 297 -20.91 19.65 14.03
C GLY A 297 -20.79 20.30 12.65
N ASP A 298 -20.24 21.50 12.59
CA ASP A 298 -20.14 22.28 11.36
C ASP A 298 -19.05 21.73 10.41
N VAL A 299 -18.02 21.08 10.97
CA VAL A 299 -16.90 20.45 10.25
C VAL A 299 -16.87 18.95 10.55
N LEU A 300 -16.69 18.14 9.51
CA LEU A 300 -16.32 16.74 9.61
C LEU A 300 -14.80 16.65 9.67
N VAL A 301 -14.25 15.88 10.61
CA VAL A 301 -12.82 15.57 10.67
C VAL A 301 -12.66 14.05 10.70
N PHE A 302 -12.11 13.47 9.62
CA PHE A 302 -11.87 12.04 9.54
C PHE A 302 -10.48 11.71 10.11
N LEU A 303 -10.41 10.64 10.90
CA LEU A 303 -9.17 10.02 11.38
C LEU A 303 -9.26 8.49 11.23
N ASP A 304 -8.14 7.85 10.94
CA ASP A 304 -8.03 6.39 10.97
C ASP A 304 -7.81 5.90 12.42
N SER A 305 -8.16 4.64 12.72
CA SER A 305 -8.24 4.09 14.09
C SER A 305 -6.90 3.75 14.77
N HIS A 306 -5.81 4.35 14.31
CA HIS A 306 -4.45 4.14 14.80
C HIS A 306 -3.62 5.43 14.63
N CYS A 307 -4.18 6.52 15.17
CA CYS A 307 -3.64 7.87 15.06
C CYS A 307 -3.42 8.52 16.44
N GLU A 308 -2.49 9.47 16.51
CA GLU A 308 -2.23 10.27 17.71
C GLU A 308 -2.08 11.74 17.31
N CYS A 309 -3.07 12.55 17.67
CA CYS A 309 -3.06 14.01 17.49
C CYS A 309 -2.10 14.66 18.49
N ILE A 310 -1.51 15.80 18.11
CA ILE A 310 -0.71 16.64 19.03
C ILE A 310 -1.46 17.93 19.41
N VAL A 311 -0.89 18.68 20.34
CA VAL A 311 -1.42 19.96 20.82
C VAL A 311 -1.68 20.95 19.67
N GLY A 312 -2.90 21.51 19.62
CA GLY A 312 -3.29 22.52 18.63
C GLY A 312 -3.43 22.01 17.20
N TRP A 313 -3.71 20.71 17.01
CA TRP A 313 -3.90 20.11 15.68
C TRP A 313 -5.22 20.53 14.99
N LEU A 314 -6.24 20.95 15.74
CA LEU A 314 -7.60 21.11 15.23
C LEU A 314 -7.88 22.54 14.76
N GLU A 315 -7.47 23.53 15.56
CA GLU A 315 -7.69 24.96 15.33
C GLU A 315 -7.16 25.48 13.98
N PRO A 316 -5.99 25.07 13.45
CA PRO A 316 -5.52 25.51 12.14
C PRO A 316 -6.44 25.08 10.99
N GLN A 317 -7.08 23.91 11.12
CA GLN A 317 -8.00 23.38 10.13
C GLN A 317 -9.35 24.12 10.20
N LEU A 318 -9.88 24.31 11.42
CA LEU A 318 -11.15 25.01 11.64
C LEU A 318 -11.08 26.50 11.28
N GLN A 319 -9.97 27.18 11.55
CA GLN A 319 -9.72 28.55 11.12
C GLN A 319 -9.81 28.65 9.59
N ARG A 320 -9.13 27.74 8.88
CA ARG A 320 -9.12 27.78 7.41
C ARG A 320 -10.50 27.48 6.81
N ILE A 321 -11.25 26.53 7.36
CA ILE A 321 -12.61 26.21 6.88
C ILE A 321 -13.58 27.37 7.16
N LYS A 322 -13.40 28.10 8.28
CA LYS A 322 -14.15 29.33 8.57
C LYS A 322 -13.89 30.44 7.55
N GLU A 323 -12.64 30.60 7.11
CA GLU A 323 -12.24 31.58 6.08
C GLU A 323 -12.67 31.17 4.66
N LYS A 324 -12.59 29.87 4.37
CA LYS A 324 -12.91 29.28 3.06
C LYS A 324 -13.64 27.96 3.23
N ARG A 325 -14.97 28.04 3.15
CA ARG A 325 -15.91 26.91 3.27
C ARG A 325 -15.55 25.70 2.40
N ASP A 326 -15.13 25.98 1.16
CA ASP A 326 -14.80 25.01 0.12
C ASP A 326 -13.32 24.59 0.12
N ALA A 327 -12.59 24.87 1.21
CA ALA A 327 -11.27 24.30 1.47
C ALA A 327 -11.41 22.94 2.17
N VAL A 328 -10.60 21.97 1.74
CA VAL A 328 -10.44 20.66 2.37
C VAL A 328 -9.02 20.57 2.92
N LEU A 329 -8.89 20.20 4.18
CA LEU A 329 -7.70 20.39 4.99
C LEU A 329 -7.09 19.05 5.35
N CYS A 330 -5.79 18.86 5.11
CA CYS A 330 -5.02 17.73 5.65
C CYS A 330 -4.02 18.21 6.71
N PRO A 331 -3.85 17.47 7.83
CA PRO A 331 -2.69 17.65 8.69
C PRO A 331 -1.41 17.20 7.98
N ILE A 332 -0.23 17.58 8.50
CA ILE A 332 0.96 16.77 8.28
C ILE A 332 0.76 15.43 8.99
N ILE A 333 0.85 14.33 8.24
CA ILE A 333 0.76 12.98 8.78
C ILE A 333 2.17 12.55 9.20
N ASP A 334 2.43 12.55 10.51
CA ASP A 334 3.69 12.05 11.08
C ASP A 334 3.68 10.52 11.18
N VAL A 335 4.86 9.91 11.26
CA VAL A 335 4.99 8.44 11.32
C VAL A 335 5.04 8.00 12.78
N ILE A 336 4.05 7.22 13.24
CA ILE A 336 4.23 6.40 14.44
C ILE A 336 4.89 5.10 13.99
N ASN A 337 6.07 4.80 14.51
CA ASN A 337 6.83 3.62 14.15
C ASN A 337 6.10 2.33 14.57
N ASP A 338 5.99 1.37 13.66
CA ASP A 338 5.22 0.13 13.86
C ASP A 338 5.95 -0.92 14.71
N GLU A 339 7.27 -0.85 14.85
CA GLU A 339 8.06 -1.76 15.69
C GLU A 339 8.21 -1.28 17.14
N ASN A 340 8.52 0.01 17.36
CA ASN A 340 8.89 0.58 18.68
C ASN A 340 7.99 1.73 19.17
N MET A 341 6.90 2.05 18.44
CA MET A 341 5.88 3.04 18.80
C MET A 341 6.37 4.50 18.96
N ALA A 342 7.58 4.83 18.47
CA ALA A 342 8.10 6.19 18.46
C ALA A 342 7.25 7.13 17.58
N TYR A 343 7.05 8.37 18.02
CA TYR A 343 6.43 9.44 17.22
C TYR A 343 7.53 10.13 16.40
N MET A 344 7.69 9.74 15.13
CA MET A 344 8.72 10.24 14.23
C MET A 344 8.19 11.44 13.43
N TYR A 345 8.77 12.62 13.67
CA TYR A 345 8.40 13.88 13.02
C TYR A 345 9.61 14.60 12.41
N SER A 346 9.36 15.36 11.34
CA SER A 346 10.36 16.26 10.76
C SER A 346 10.38 17.60 11.52
N THR A 347 11.55 17.95 12.08
CA THR A 347 11.85 19.26 12.68
C THR A 347 12.19 20.34 11.65
N SER A 348 12.39 19.95 10.38
CA SER A 348 12.58 20.90 9.29
C SER A 348 11.26 21.57 8.89
N ASN A 349 11.36 22.73 8.24
CA ASN A 349 10.20 23.39 7.63
C ASN A 349 9.74 22.70 6.32
N GLU A 350 10.40 21.64 5.87
CA GLU A 350 10.04 20.92 4.65
C GLU A 350 9.11 19.75 4.96
N PHE A 351 7.94 19.79 4.32
CA PHE A 351 6.94 18.73 4.31
C PHE A 351 6.55 18.39 2.87
N GLN A 352 5.77 17.33 2.69
CA GLN A 352 5.34 16.83 1.39
C GLN A 352 3.85 17.10 1.17
N VAL A 353 3.47 17.23 -0.10
CA VAL A 353 2.07 17.30 -0.55
C VAL A 353 1.75 16.06 -1.39
N GLY A 354 0.46 15.82 -1.62
CA GLY A 354 -0.01 14.67 -2.39
C GLY A 354 0.13 14.84 -3.89
N GLY A 355 0.64 13.81 -4.55
CA GLY A 355 0.58 13.57 -5.99
C GLY A 355 -0.11 12.24 -6.31
N PHE A 356 0.03 11.80 -7.56
CA PHE A 356 -0.45 10.49 -8.02
C PHE A 356 0.49 9.94 -9.10
N SER A 357 0.49 8.62 -9.30
CA SER A 357 1.07 7.95 -10.48
C SER A 357 -0.01 7.62 -11.51
N TRP A 358 0.37 7.48 -12.79
CA TRP A 358 -0.56 7.09 -13.86
C TRP A 358 -1.15 5.68 -13.69
N SER A 359 -0.55 4.83 -12.85
CA SER A 359 -1.13 3.55 -12.42
C SER A 359 -2.26 3.69 -11.38
N GLY A 360 -2.61 4.92 -10.98
CA GLY A 360 -3.72 5.21 -10.08
C GLY A 360 -3.38 5.15 -8.58
N HIS A 361 -2.09 5.18 -8.22
CA HIS A 361 -1.66 5.19 -6.83
C HIS A 361 -1.39 6.60 -6.33
N PHE A 362 -1.64 6.85 -5.04
CA PHE A 362 -1.20 8.07 -4.36
C PHE A 362 0.34 8.10 -4.23
N THR A 363 0.95 9.28 -4.33
CA THR A 363 2.39 9.48 -4.12
C THR A 363 2.65 10.71 -3.25
N TRP A 364 3.72 10.70 -2.46
CA TRP A 364 4.22 11.90 -1.78
C TRP A 364 5.19 12.66 -2.70
N ILE A 365 4.97 13.95 -2.89
CA ILE A 365 5.83 14.84 -3.70
C ILE A 365 6.30 16.03 -2.85
N PRO A 366 7.50 16.60 -3.12
CA PRO A 366 7.90 17.86 -2.51
C PRO A 366 6.98 19.00 -2.96
N ILE A 367 6.80 20.02 -2.13
CA ILE A 367 6.04 21.23 -2.47
C ILE A 367 6.60 21.82 -3.79
N PRO A 368 5.79 22.00 -4.85
CA PRO A 368 6.25 22.49 -6.15
C PRO A 368 6.89 23.88 -6.09
N GLY A 369 7.80 24.20 -7.00
CA GLY A 369 8.53 25.48 -6.99
C GLY A 369 7.63 26.72 -7.02
N PHE A 370 6.58 26.71 -7.85
CA PHE A 370 5.59 27.81 -7.93
C PHE A 370 4.78 27.96 -6.63
N GLU A 371 4.55 26.85 -5.92
CA GLU A 371 3.80 26.85 -4.67
C GLU A 371 4.70 27.27 -3.50
N LYS A 372 5.98 26.83 -3.46
CA LYS A 372 6.98 27.37 -2.51
C LYS A 372 7.14 28.89 -2.65
N GLN A 373 7.03 29.44 -3.86
CA GLN A 373 7.04 30.89 -4.11
C GLN A 373 5.77 31.62 -3.63
N ARG A 374 4.68 30.90 -3.37
CA ARG A 374 3.40 31.44 -2.86
C ARG A 374 3.34 31.46 -1.32
N LEU A 375 4.22 30.74 -0.64
CA LEU A 375 4.30 30.68 0.82
C LEU A 375 5.24 31.77 1.33
N ASN A 376 4.77 32.58 2.28
CA ASN A 376 5.55 33.64 2.95
C ASN A 376 6.08 33.15 4.31
N SER A 377 5.47 32.11 4.88
CA SER A 377 5.77 31.55 6.20
C SER A 377 5.82 30.03 6.19
N SER A 378 6.61 29.44 7.10
CA SER A 378 6.52 28.02 7.46
C SER A 378 5.17 27.62 8.09
N THR A 379 4.31 28.59 8.40
CA THR A 379 2.96 28.39 8.95
C THR A 379 1.84 28.51 7.92
N ASP A 380 2.19 28.75 6.65
CA ASP A 380 1.22 28.93 5.57
C ASP A 380 0.72 27.60 5.02
N LEU A 381 -0.57 27.54 4.70
CA LEU A 381 -1.19 26.38 4.05
C LEU A 381 -0.61 26.17 2.65
N ALA A 382 -0.16 24.95 2.35
CA ALA A 382 0.32 24.58 1.02
C ALA A 382 -0.76 23.81 0.25
N ARG A 383 -0.99 24.19 -1.01
CA ARG A 383 -1.93 23.53 -1.92
C ARG A 383 -1.42 22.15 -2.29
N SER A 384 -2.29 21.16 -2.20
CA SER A 384 -1.98 19.76 -2.42
C SER A 384 -2.79 19.23 -3.60
N PRO A 385 -2.16 18.78 -4.70
CA PRO A 385 -2.88 18.19 -5.82
C PRO A 385 -3.78 17.01 -5.42
N THR A 386 -3.29 16.16 -4.51
CA THR A 386 -4.07 15.04 -3.94
C THR A 386 -3.94 14.96 -2.42
N MET A 387 -4.69 14.06 -1.79
CA MET A 387 -4.54 13.69 -0.37
C MET A 387 -4.36 12.18 -0.19
N ALA A 388 -3.75 11.78 0.92
CA ALA A 388 -3.71 10.38 1.35
C ALA A 388 -5.11 9.84 1.69
N GLY A 389 -6.06 10.71 2.05
CA GLY A 389 -7.48 10.40 2.26
C GLY A 389 -7.84 9.81 3.63
N GLY A 390 -6.87 9.25 4.37
CA GLY A 390 -7.04 8.80 5.75
C GLY A 390 -7.51 9.90 6.69
N LEU A 391 -6.71 10.98 6.77
CA LEU A 391 -6.90 12.10 7.69
C LEU A 391 -7.20 13.39 6.93
N PHE A 392 -8.37 13.99 7.14
CA PHE A 392 -8.73 15.31 6.61
C PHE A 392 -9.94 15.95 7.32
N ALA A 393 -10.04 17.28 7.23
CA ALA A 393 -11.19 18.08 7.67
C ALA A 393 -11.91 18.76 6.50
N ILE A 394 -13.24 18.85 6.56
CA ILE A 394 -14.11 19.46 5.53
C ILE A 394 -15.38 20.03 6.17
N GLU A 395 -15.90 21.15 5.67
CA GLU A 395 -17.21 21.66 6.10
C GLU A 395 -18.32 20.65 5.78
N ARG A 396 -19.18 20.34 6.76
CA ARG A 396 -20.11 19.19 6.68
C ARG A 396 -21.12 19.34 5.55
N LYS A 397 -21.68 20.52 5.33
CA LYS A 397 -22.57 20.76 4.20
C LYS A 397 -21.79 20.72 2.89
N TYR A 398 -20.57 21.26 2.80
CA TYR A 398 -19.78 21.22 1.56
C TYR A 398 -19.43 19.79 1.14
N PHE A 399 -19.13 18.91 2.10
CA PHE A 399 -18.99 17.46 1.85
C PHE A 399 -20.22 16.87 1.15
N TRP A 400 -21.44 17.28 1.52
CA TRP A 400 -22.68 16.83 0.86
C TRP A 400 -22.95 17.57 -0.46
N ASP A 401 -22.76 18.89 -0.52
CA ASP A 401 -22.95 19.72 -1.72
C ASP A 401 -22.09 19.23 -2.90
N ILE A 402 -20.83 18.81 -2.63
CA ILE A 402 -19.92 18.26 -3.64
C ILE A 402 -20.09 16.74 -3.87
N GLY A 403 -21.19 16.14 -3.39
CA GLY A 403 -21.53 14.74 -3.62
C GLY A 403 -20.67 13.71 -2.88
N SER A 404 -20.27 14.03 -1.64
CA SER A 404 -19.71 13.13 -0.62
C SER A 404 -18.59 12.19 -1.11
N TYR A 405 -18.87 10.89 -1.20
CA TYR A 405 -18.06 9.89 -1.89
C TYR A 405 -18.93 9.18 -2.93
N ASP A 406 -18.31 8.52 -3.90
CA ASP A 406 -19.01 7.61 -4.80
C ASP A 406 -19.53 6.38 -4.03
N ALA A 407 -20.85 6.25 -3.91
CA ALA A 407 -21.50 5.22 -3.11
C ALA A 407 -21.28 3.80 -3.65
N GLU A 408 -20.98 3.66 -4.95
CA GLU A 408 -20.72 2.37 -5.60
C GLU A 408 -19.23 1.97 -5.58
N MET A 409 -18.36 2.77 -4.96
CA MET A 409 -17.02 2.31 -4.61
C MET A 409 -17.07 1.34 -3.42
N GLU A 410 -16.34 0.24 -3.54
CA GLU A 410 -16.34 -0.85 -2.56
C GLU A 410 -15.07 -0.86 -1.71
N VAL A 411 -15.23 -1.17 -0.42
CA VAL A 411 -14.15 -1.43 0.55
C VAL A 411 -13.15 -0.29 0.73
N TRP A 412 -12.17 -0.13 -0.16
CA TRP A 412 -11.05 0.80 -0.07
C TRP A 412 -10.35 0.99 -1.43
N GLY A 413 -9.76 2.16 -1.65
CA GLY A 413 -8.85 2.45 -2.74
C GLY A 413 -9.49 3.33 -3.80
N GLY A 414 -8.72 4.28 -4.33
CA GLY A 414 -9.15 5.24 -5.34
C GLY A 414 -10.00 6.40 -4.81
N GLU A 415 -10.61 6.28 -3.62
CA GLU A 415 -11.54 7.29 -3.10
C GLU A 415 -10.86 8.61 -2.76
N ASN A 416 -9.59 8.52 -2.33
CA ASN A 416 -8.77 9.67 -1.97
C ASN A 416 -8.39 10.49 -3.22
N LEU A 417 -8.11 9.82 -4.34
CA LEU A 417 -7.82 10.46 -5.62
C LEU A 417 -9.10 11.00 -6.28
N GLU A 418 -10.21 10.27 -6.23
CA GLU A 418 -11.51 10.71 -6.75
C GLU A 418 -11.95 12.02 -6.09
N MET A 419 -11.91 12.05 -4.76
CA MET A 419 -12.28 13.23 -4.00
C MET A 419 -11.30 14.38 -4.26
N SER A 420 -10.00 14.10 -4.39
CA SER A 420 -8.99 15.12 -4.75
C SER A 420 -9.26 15.76 -6.11
N PHE A 421 -9.47 14.95 -7.16
CA PHE A 421 -9.71 15.41 -8.51
C PHE A 421 -11.03 16.18 -8.62
N ARG A 422 -12.07 15.73 -7.90
CA ARG A 422 -13.38 16.38 -7.79
C ARG A 422 -13.32 17.73 -7.07
N ILE A 423 -12.68 17.80 -5.89
CA ILE A 423 -12.50 19.06 -5.13
C ILE A 423 -11.91 20.14 -6.05
N TRP A 424 -10.80 19.83 -6.72
CA TRP A 424 -10.11 20.80 -7.58
C TRP A 424 -10.90 21.14 -8.85
N GLN A 425 -11.42 20.15 -9.59
CA GLN A 425 -12.15 20.41 -10.84
C GLN A 425 -13.45 21.18 -10.59
N CYS A 426 -14.13 20.95 -9.46
CA CYS A 426 -15.40 21.62 -9.11
C CYS A 426 -15.21 22.90 -8.27
N GLY A 427 -14.01 23.50 -8.28
CA GLY A 427 -13.75 24.86 -7.79
C GLY A 427 -13.24 25.01 -6.36
N GLY A 428 -13.19 23.93 -5.58
CA GLY A 428 -12.63 23.92 -4.23
C GLY A 428 -11.10 24.00 -4.18
N THR A 429 -10.54 23.94 -2.97
CA THR A 429 -9.08 23.76 -2.78
C THR A 429 -8.79 22.64 -1.79
N LEU A 430 -7.71 21.89 -2.05
CA LEU A 430 -7.17 20.88 -1.14
C LEU A 430 -5.83 21.39 -0.61
N GLU A 431 -5.68 21.46 0.72
CA GLU A 431 -4.61 22.23 1.38
C GLU A 431 -4.04 21.45 2.59
N VAL A 432 -2.71 21.38 2.69
CA VAL A 432 -2.01 20.85 3.88
C VAL A 432 -1.72 21.99 4.84
N ALA A 433 -2.11 21.83 6.10
CA ALA A 433 -1.91 22.81 7.18
C ALA A 433 -0.68 22.43 8.02
N PRO A 434 0.50 23.07 7.86
CA PRO A 434 1.72 22.64 8.55
C PRO A 434 1.72 22.83 10.07
N CYS A 435 0.79 23.64 10.60
CA CYS A 435 0.56 23.79 12.03
C CYS A 435 -0.33 22.70 12.63
N SER A 436 -1.01 21.91 11.78
CA SER A 436 -1.78 20.74 12.18
C SER A 436 -0.95 19.49 11.92
N ARG A 437 -0.74 18.65 12.94
CA ARG A 437 -0.02 17.37 12.79
C ARG A 437 -0.76 16.27 13.52
N VAL A 438 -0.73 15.07 12.95
CA VAL A 438 -1.28 13.85 13.55
C VAL A 438 -0.36 12.70 13.17
N GLY A 439 0.12 11.96 14.17
CA GLY A 439 0.86 10.72 13.95
C GLY A 439 -0.05 9.59 13.51
N HIS A 440 0.45 8.72 12.64
CA HIS A 440 -0.29 7.56 12.10
C HIS A 440 0.62 6.33 12.08
N ILE A 441 0.13 5.17 12.50
CA ILE A 441 0.89 3.90 12.43
C ILE A 441 0.92 3.40 10.99
N PHE A 442 2.02 3.61 10.28
CA PHE A 442 2.19 3.15 8.90
C PHE A 442 2.47 1.64 8.84
N ARG A 443 1.41 0.86 8.65
CA ARG A 443 1.43 -0.60 8.54
C ARG A 443 1.99 -1.08 7.21
N ALA A 444 2.84 -2.11 7.24
CA ALA A 444 3.40 -2.72 6.03
C ALA A 444 2.37 -3.46 5.13
N PHE A 445 1.19 -3.77 5.67
CA PHE A 445 0.06 -4.37 4.94
C PHE A 445 -1.26 -4.14 5.72
N HIS A 446 -2.40 -4.32 5.06
CA HIS A 446 -3.72 -4.27 5.72
C HIS A 446 -3.99 -5.59 6.46
N PRO A 447 -4.22 -5.59 7.80
CA PRO A 447 -4.42 -6.82 8.58
C PRO A 447 -5.84 -7.43 8.45
N TYR A 448 -6.70 -6.86 7.61
CA TYR A 448 -8.06 -7.34 7.35
C TYR A 448 -8.21 -7.93 5.95
N SER A 449 -9.05 -8.96 5.82
CA SER A 449 -9.39 -9.56 4.53
C SER A 449 -10.22 -8.61 3.65
N PHE A 450 -10.20 -8.80 2.33
CA PHE A 450 -11.09 -8.12 1.40
C PHE A 450 -12.25 -9.07 1.01
N PRO A 451 -13.53 -8.68 1.20
CA PRO A 451 -14.68 -9.49 0.80
C PRO A 451 -14.64 -9.87 -0.69
N GLY A 452 -15.11 -11.08 -1.01
CA GLY A 452 -15.27 -11.55 -2.39
C GLY A 452 -13.99 -11.78 -3.22
N ARG A 453 -12.79 -11.42 -2.72
CA ARG A 453 -11.51 -11.43 -3.48
C ARG A 453 -11.56 -10.59 -4.78
N LYS A 454 -12.43 -9.58 -4.83
CA LYS A 454 -12.56 -8.65 -5.96
C LYS A 454 -11.45 -7.58 -5.90
N ASP A 455 -10.93 -7.16 -7.05
CA ASP A 455 -10.00 -6.02 -7.13
C ASP A 455 -10.76 -4.70 -6.96
N THR A 456 -11.13 -4.42 -5.71
CA THR A 456 -11.85 -3.21 -5.30
C THR A 456 -11.05 -1.95 -5.60
N HIS A 457 -9.75 -1.94 -5.28
CA HIS A 457 -8.86 -0.83 -5.60
C HIS A 457 -8.84 -0.52 -7.11
N GLY A 458 -8.58 -1.52 -7.95
CA GLY A 458 -8.55 -1.33 -9.40
C GLY A 458 -9.89 -0.87 -9.97
N ILE A 459 -11.00 -1.47 -9.53
CA ILE A 459 -12.35 -1.11 -10.00
C ILE A 459 -12.76 0.30 -9.55
N ASN A 460 -12.54 0.66 -8.29
CA ASN A 460 -12.81 2.02 -7.78
C ASN A 460 -11.96 3.07 -8.54
N THR A 461 -10.68 2.80 -8.73
CA THR A 461 -9.79 3.66 -9.52
C THR A 461 -10.27 3.76 -10.98
N ALA A 462 -10.76 2.68 -11.59
CA ALA A 462 -11.36 2.74 -12.93
C ALA A 462 -12.66 3.58 -12.98
N ARG A 463 -13.50 3.53 -11.93
CA ARG A 463 -14.68 4.41 -11.79
C ARG A 463 -14.28 5.87 -11.73
N MET A 464 -13.28 6.21 -10.92
CA MET A 464 -12.70 7.56 -10.86
C MET A 464 -12.20 8.00 -12.24
N VAL A 465 -11.39 7.16 -12.88
CA VAL A 465 -10.76 7.41 -14.19
C VAL A 465 -11.81 7.72 -15.26
N GLU A 466 -12.89 6.95 -15.34
CA GLU A 466 -13.98 7.13 -16.31
C GLU A 466 -14.89 8.35 -16.05
N VAL A 467 -14.80 8.99 -14.88
CA VAL A 467 -15.57 10.19 -14.53
C VAL A 467 -14.71 11.46 -14.56
N TRP A 468 -13.46 11.40 -14.09
CA TRP A 468 -12.67 12.57 -13.71
C TRP A 468 -11.35 12.78 -14.49
N MET A 469 -10.94 11.83 -15.34
CA MET A 469 -9.64 11.92 -16.05
C MET A 469 -9.74 12.15 -17.56
N ASP A 470 -10.94 12.23 -18.13
CA ASP A 470 -11.18 12.50 -19.56
C ASP A 470 -10.32 11.59 -20.47
N ASP A 471 -9.74 12.11 -21.55
CA ASP A 471 -8.88 11.33 -22.45
C ASP A 471 -7.57 10.84 -21.81
N TYR A 472 -7.18 11.35 -20.63
CA TYR A 472 -5.99 10.86 -19.90
C TYR A 472 -6.22 9.47 -19.28
N LYS A 473 -7.47 8.97 -19.27
CA LYS A 473 -7.79 7.59 -18.88
C LYS A 473 -7.02 6.53 -19.66
N ARG A 474 -6.60 6.84 -20.89
CA ARG A 474 -5.71 5.99 -21.71
C ARG A 474 -4.45 5.57 -20.96
N LEU A 475 -3.88 6.45 -20.14
CA LEU A 475 -2.64 6.21 -19.40
C LEU A 475 -2.85 5.17 -18.29
N PHE A 476 -3.92 5.29 -17.51
CA PHE A 476 -4.31 4.26 -16.54
C PHE A 476 -4.54 2.90 -17.21
N TYR A 477 -5.23 2.88 -18.36
CA TYR A 477 -5.48 1.63 -19.09
C TYR A 477 -4.24 1.04 -19.80
N TYR A 478 -3.10 1.73 -19.89
CA TYR A 478 -1.81 1.11 -20.24
C TYR A 478 -1.20 0.34 -19.06
N HIS A 479 -1.42 0.78 -17.81
CA HIS A 479 -1.05 0.03 -16.60
C HIS A 479 -2.06 -1.09 -16.29
N ARG A 480 -3.35 -0.87 -16.53
CA ARG A 480 -4.47 -1.79 -16.23
C ARG A 480 -5.34 -2.12 -17.45
N PRO A 481 -4.78 -2.74 -18.52
CA PRO A 481 -5.53 -3.08 -19.72
C PRO A 481 -6.63 -4.13 -19.46
N ASP A 482 -6.49 -4.92 -18.40
CA ASP A 482 -7.48 -5.88 -17.91
C ASP A 482 -8.78 -5.20 -17.44
N LEU A 483 -8.70 -3.97 -16.93
CA LEU A 483 -9.87 -3.20 -16.49
C LEU A 483 -10.58 -2.46 -17.63
N LYS A 484 -9.98 -2.35 -18.82
CA LYS A 484 -10.51 -1.55 -19.94
C LYS A 484 -11.88 -2.02 -20.44
N ASN A 485 -12.15 -3.33 -20.34
CA ASN A 485 -13.42 -3.95 -20.72
C ASN A 485 -14.11 -4.61 -19.50
N ALA A 486 -13.68 -4.31 -18.28
CA ALA A 486 -14.27 -4.87 -17.06
C ALA A 486 -15.55 -4.12 -16.67
N SER A 487 -16.47 -4.80 -15.98
CA SER A 487 -17.64 -4.12 -15.40
C SER A 487 -17.22 -3.36 -14.14
N ILE A 488 -17.35 -2.03 -14.19
CA ILE A 488 -17.03 -1.10 -13.09
C ILE A 488 -18.27 -0.60 -12.33
N GLY A 489 -19.46 -1.15 -12.63
CA GLY A 489 -20.75 -0.65 -12.13
C GLY A 489 -21.22 0.63 -12.84
N ASP A 490 -22.39 1.15 -12.46
CA ASP A 490 -22.90 2.40 -13.02
C ASP A 490 -22.16 3.63 -12.46
N ILE A 491 -21.84 4.58 -13.34
CA ILE A 491 -21.18 5.86 -13.03
C ILE A 491 -22.02 7.08 -13.45
N SER A 492 -23.26 6.87 -13.90
CA SER A 492 -24.13 7.92 -14.45
C SER A 492 -24.37 9.05 -13.46
N SER A 493 -24.65 8.73 -12.20
CA SER A 493 -24.82 9.72 -11.11
C SER A 493 -23.56 10.57 -10.85
N ARG A 494 -22.36 10.00 -11.04
CA ARG A 494 -21.08 10.71 -10.87
C ARG A 494 -20.77 11.62 -12.07
N LYS A 495 -21.18 11.23 -13.28
CA LYS A 495 -21.10 12.07 -14.48
C LYS A 495 -22.09 13.23 -14.42
N GLN A 496 -23.34 12.96 -14.07
CA GLN A 496 -24.36 13.99 -13.83
C GLN A 496 -23.90 15.02 -12.79
N LEU A 497 -23.36 14.58 -11.65
CA LEU A 497 -22.79 15.48 -10.63
C LEU A 497 -21.68 16.40 -11.18
N ARG A 498 -20.81 15.88 -12.06
CA ARG A 498 -19.73 16.65 -12.69
C ARG A 498 -20.25 17.71 -13.65
N GLU A 499 -21.34 17.40 -14.37
CA GLU A 499 -22.04 18.33 -15.27
C GLU A 499 -22.83 19.40 -14.49
N GLU A 500 -23.58 19.01 -13.46
CA GLU A 500 -24.38 19.91 -12.61
C GLU A 500 -23.52 20.92 -11.85
N LEU A 501 -22.37 20.49 -11.33
CA LEU A 501 -21.40 21.37 -10.65
C LEU A 501 -20.49 22.15 -11.64
N GLN A 502 -20.69 21.99 -12.96
CA GLN A 502 -19.93 22.67 -14.01
C GLN A 502 -18.40 22.51 -13.87
N CYS A 503 -17.96 21.33 -13.45
CA CYS A 503 -16.56 21.10 -13.11
C CYS A 503 -15.65 21.20 -14.35
N ARG A 504 -14.41 21.62 -14.13
CA ARG A 504 -13.36 21.70 -15.15
C ARG A 504 -12.95 20.33 -15.69
N ASP A 505 -12.22 20.34 -16.79
CA ASP A 505 -11.61 19.13 -17.37
C ASP A 505 -10.30 18.74 -16.64
N PHE A 506 -9.85 17.50 -16.85
CA PHE A 506 -8.61 17.02 -16.25
C PHE A 506 -7.38 17.73 -16.85
N LYS A 507 -7.50 18.26 -18.06
CA LYS A 507 -6.45 19.09 -18.69
C LYS A 507 -6.25 20.41 -17.95
N TRP A 508 -7.33 21.07 -17.51
CA TRP A 508 -7.27 22.21 -16.61
C TRP A 508 -6.65 21.81 -15.26
N TYR A 509 -7.03 20.66 -14.68
CA TYR A 509 -6.45 20.18 -13.42
C TYR A 509 -4.92 20.00 -13.53
N LEU A 510 -4.45 19.32 -14.58
CA LEU A 510 -3.01 19.16 -14.86
C LEU A 510 -2.34 20.53 -15.00
N ASN A 511 -2.88 21.44 -15.81
CA ASN A 511 -2.26 22.74 -16.09
C ASN A 511 -2.28 23.74 -14.91
N ASN A 512 -3.24 23.64 -13.98
CA ASN A 512 -3.47 24.66 -12.93
C ASN A 512 -3.14 24.18 -11.52
N VAL A 513 -3.18 22.86 -11.27
CA VAL A 513 -2.96 22.27 -9.94
C VAL A 513 -1.63 21.53 -9.85
N ILE A 514 -1.22 20.83 -10.91
CA ILE A 514 -0.01 20.01 -10.93
C ILE A 514 0.79 20.13 -12.26
N PRO A 515 1.14 21.35 -12.72
CA PRO A 515 1.73 21.58 -14.05
C PRO A 515 3.10 20.91 -14.27
N GLN A 516 3.76 20.44 -13.20
CA GLN A 516 4.99 19.65 -13.26
C GLN A 516 4.75 18.14 -13.50
N LYS A 517 3.49 17.67 -13.56
CA LYS A 517 3.15 16.26 -13.77
C LYS A 517 3.56 15.83 -15.19
N PHE A 518 4.54 14.94 -15.30
CA PHE A 518 4.95 14.40 -16.59
C PHE A 518 3.84 13.52 -17.19
N VAL A 519 3.29 13.93 -18.34
CA VAL A 519 2.38 13.15 -19.17
C VAL A 519 3.22 12.30 -20.12
N LEU A 520 2.89 11.02 -20.28
CA LEU A 520 3.75 10.03 -20.95
C LEU A 520 3.81 10.18 -22.49
N ASP A 521 2.79 10.78 -23.09
CA ASP A 521 2.61 10.91 -24.55
C ASP A 521 2.34 12.35 -25.03
N GLU A 522 2.29 13.33 -24.11
CA GLU A 522 2.16 14.76 -24.44
C GLU A 522 3.46 15.52 -24.13
N ASN A 523 3.80 16.50 -24.97
CA ASN A 523 5.04 17.29 -24.85
C ASN A 523 6.36 16.48 -24.88
N VAL A 524 6.33 15.32 -25.52
CA VAL A 524 7.49 14.46 -25.83
C VAL A 524 7.93 14.64 -27.30
N LEU A 525 9.03 13.99 -27.68
CA LEU A 525 9.52 13.85 -29.07
C LEU A 525 9.07 12.52 -29.69
N ALA A 526 9.01 11.46 -28.87
CA ALA A 526 8.53 10.13 -29.23
C ALA A 526 8.05 9.37 -27.99
N TYR A 527 7.25 8.33 -28.15
CA TYR A 527 6.78 7.47 -27.05
C TYR A 527 6.42 6.04 -27.50
N GLY A 528 5.99 5.22 -26.55
CA GLY A 528 5.64 3.81 -26.77
C GLY A 528 6.86 2.90 -26.68
N ARG A 529 6.87 1.82 -27.48
CA ARG A 529 7.98 0.85 -27.42
C ARG A 529 9.18 1.28 -28.26
N LEU A 530 10.37 1.20 -27.66
CA LEU A 530 11.66 1.34 -28.34
C LEU A 530 12.14 -0.03 -28.81
N ARG A 531 12.02 -0.28 -30.12
CA ARG A 531 12.20 -1.59 -30.78
C ARG A 531 13.52 -1.65 -31.55
N SER A 532 14.22 -2.78 -31.47
CA SER A 532 15.40 -3.05 -32.32
C SER A 532 14.99 -3.39 -33.76
N ARG A 533 15.77 -2.95 -34.75
CA ARG A 533 15.52 -3.22 -36.17
C ARG A 533 15.83 -4.65 -36.61
N THR A 534 16.76 -5.36 -35.95
CA THR A 534 17.20 -6.72 -36.37
C THR A 534 16.53 -7.87 -35.64
N ARG A 535 15.87 -7.62 -34.51
CA ARG A 535 15.21 -8.64 -33.68
C ARG A 535 13.84 -8.15 -33.24
N ARG A 536 12.89 -9.05 -32.98
CA ARG A 536 11.60 -8.70 -32.34
C ARG A 536 11.81 -8.46 -30.83
N ILE A 537 12.78 -7.61 -30.49
CA ILE A 537 13.22 -7.31 -29.13
C ILE A 537 13.05 -5.80 -28.88
N CYS A 538 12.49 -5.48 -27.72
CA CYS A 538 12.17 -4.13 -27.27
C CYS A 538 12.85 -3.83 -25.94
N MET A 539 13.10 -2.56 -25.65
CA MET A 539 13.49 -2.07 -24.31
C MET A 539 12.35 -2.39 -23.33
N ASP A 540 12.66 -3.00 -22.18
CA ASP A 540 11.66 -3.46 -21.21
C ASP A 540 12.18 -3.29 -19.77
N THR A 541 11.30 -2.92 -18.83
CA THR A 541 11.65 -2.83 -17.39
C THR A 541 11.85 -4.21 -16.73
N LEU A 542 11.56 -5.30 -17.43
CA LEU A 542 11.53 -6.68 -16.93
C LEU A 542 10.61 -6.83 -15.70
N THR A 543 9.45 -6.19 -15.74
CA THR A 543 8.44 -6.13 -14.66
C THR A 543 8.93 -5.54 -13.32
N LYS A 544 10.07 -4.84 -13.30
CA LYS A 544 10.61 -4.18 -12.10
C LYS A 544 9.79 -2.95 -11.71
N SER A 545 9.85 -2.60 -10.42
CA SER A 545 9.08 -1.51 -9.82
C SER A 545 9.33 -0.16 -10.46
N GLU A 546 8.25 0.54 -10.82
CA GLU A 546 8.27 1.88 -11.42
C GLU A 546 8.72 2.97 -10.43
N TYR A 547 8.74 2.64 -9.14
CA TYR A 547 9.06 3.57 -8.04
C TYR A 547 10.50 3.44 -7.52
N GLN A 548 11.25 2.41 -7.95
CA GLN A 548 12.60 2.13 -7.45
C GLN A 548 13.63 2.11 -8.60
N PRO A 549 14.83 2.69 -8.42
CA PRO A 549 15.87 2.64 -9.43
C PRO A 549 16.28 1.20 -9.80
N HIS A 550 16.35 0.89 -11.10
CA HIS A 550 16.61 -0.47 -11.57
C HIS A 550 17.28 -0.54 -12.95
N ASP A 551 18.13 -1.54 -13.16
CA ASP A 551 18.76 -1.79 -14.47
C ASP A 551 17.67 -2.19 -15.49
N VAL A 552 17.67 -1.55 -16.65
CA VAL A 552 16.74 -1.83 -17.76
C VAL A 552 17.18 -3.09 -18.49
N GLY A 553 16.23 -3.87 -19.00
CA GLY A 553 16.50 -5.03 -19.82
C GLY A 553 15.96 -4.90 -21.23
N VAL A 554 16.01 -6.04 -21.93
CA VAL A 554 15.30 -6.22 -23.20
C VAL A 554 14.40 -7.44 -23.12
N TYR A 555 13.25 -7.39 -23.76
CA TYR A 555 12.33 -8.52 -23.86
C TYR A 555 11.80 -8.67 -25.28
N ASN A 556 11.09 -9.76 -25.58
CA ASN A 556 10.36 -9.88 -26.84
C ASN A 556 9.34 -8.73 -26.93
N CYS A 557 9.24 -8.06 -28.08
CA CYS A 557 8.23 -7.02 -28.28
C CYS A 557 6.83 -7.65 -28.19
N HIS A 558 6.06 -7.24 -27.18
CA HIS A 558 4.72 -7.76 -26.88
C HIS A 558 3.75 -7.55 -28.05
N ASP A 559 2.64 -8.28 -28.11
CA ASP A 559 1.65 -8.09 -29.19
C ASP A 559 0.86 -6.78 -29.05
N GLN A 560 0.79 -6.21 -27.84
CA GLN A 560 0.22 -4.89 -27.56
C GLN A 560 1.20 -4.03 -26.75
N LEU A 561 1.04 -2.71 -26.76
CA LEU A 561 1.86 -1.81 -25.94
C LEU A 561 1.43 -1.89 -24.47
N TYR A 562 2.08 -2.78 -23.72
CA TYR A 562 2.01 -2.82 -22.27
C TYR A 562 3.02 -1.86 -21.63
N MET A 563 2.70 -1.38 -20.42
CA MET A 563 3.51 -0.39 -19.72
C MET A 563 4.98 -0.81 -19.51
N SER A 564 5.32 -2.11 -19.41
CA SER A 564 6.73 -2.56 -19.27
C SER A 564 7.63 -2.15 -20.45
N GLN A 565 7.03 -1.96 -21.63
CA GLN A 565 7.70 -1.49 -22.86
C GLN A 565 7.33 -0.05 -23.21
N PHE A 566 6.52 0.64 -22.40
CA PHE A 566 6.25 2.06 -22.61
C PHE A 566 7.40 2.89 -22.05
N PHE A 567 8.03 3.64 -22.95
CA PHE A 567 8.99 4.69 -22.65
C PHE A 567 8.59 5.98 -23.40
N SER A 568 9.19 7.09 -23.01
CA SER A 568 8.95 8.42 -23.60
C SER A 568 10.30 9.10 -23.83
N TRP A 569 10.53 9.69 -25.00
CA TRP A 569 11.69 10.52 -25.26
C TRP A 569 11.29 11.99 -25.06
N SER A 570 11.68 12.61 -23.94
CA SER A 570 11.20 13.93 -23.55
C SER A 570 11.82 15.05 -24.40
N LYS A 571 11.22 16.25 -24.41
CA LYS A 571 11.81 17.44 -25.06
C LYS A 571 13.17 17.88 -24.47
N LYS A 572 13.60 17.34 -23.31
CA LYS A 572 14.98 17.48 -22.78
C LYS A 572 15.98 16.47 -23.36
N GLY A 573 15.52 15.47 -24.11
CA GLY A 573 16.30 14.31 -24.56
C GLY A 573 16.34 13.15 -23.55
N GLU A 574 15.54 13.17 -22.47
CA GLU A 574 15.49 12.09 -21.49
C GLU A 574 14.77 10.86 -22.09
N ILE A 575 15.28 9.63 -21.91
CA ILE A 575 14.47 8.43 -22.09
C ILE A 575 13.81 8.11 -20.75
N ARG A 576 12.49 8.27 -20.66
CA ARG A 576 11.76 8.53 -19.41
C ARG A 576 10.52 7.67 -19.23
N ARG A 577 10.22 7.33 -17.97
CA ARG A 577 8.99 6.70 -17.48
C ARG A 577 8.54 7.42 -16.20
N GLU A 578 7.57 8.32 -16.34
CA GLU A 578 7.01 9.13 -15.24
C GLU A 578 8.09 9.90 -14.41
N GLU A 579 8.50 9.38 -13.25
CA GLU A 579 9.53 9.97 -12.36
C GLU A 579 10.94 9.42 -12.59
N LEU A 580 11.11 8.36 -13.41
CA LEU A 580 12.40 7.73 -13.68
C LEU A 580 12.92 8.04 -15.10
N CYS A 581 14.20 8.35 -15.20
CA CYS A 581 14.94 8.65 -16.43
C CYS A 581 16.12 7.67 -16.58
N ALA A 582 16.43 7.30 -17.82
CA ALA A 582 17.48 6.33 -18.13
C ALA A 582 18.85 7.00 -18.11
N GLU A 583 19.80 6.39 -17.40
CA GLU A 583 21.20 6.79 -17.32
C GLU A 583 22.15 5.64 -17.68
N VAL A 584 23.39 5.97 -18.03
CA VAL A 584 24.44 4.95 -18.23
C VAL A 584 25.22 4.74 -16.93
N LYS A 585 25.37 3.46 -16.53
CA LYS A 585 26.30 3.03 -15.47
C LYS A 585 27.46 2.27 -16.09
N LEU A 586 28.62 2.92 -16.14
CA LEU A 586 29.83 2.38 -16.76
C LEU A 586 30.30 1.08 -16.08
N ARG A 587 30.47 0.03 -16.89
CA ARG A 587 30.95 -1.31 -16.52
C ARG A 587 31.58 -1.95 -17.76
N HIS A 588 32.82 -2.39 -17.67
CA HIS A 588 33.43 -3.17 -18.75
C HIS A 588 32.87 -4.60 -18.77
N ILE A 589 32.20 -4.96 -19.87
CA ILE A 589 31.60 -6.28 -20.07
C ILE A 589 32.07 -6.82 -21.43
N ILE A 590 32.74 -7.98 -21.41
CA ILE A 590 33.23 -8.64 -22.62
C ILE A 590 32.07 -9.40 -23.27
N ILE A 591 31.58 -8.90 -24.40
CA ILE A 591 30.60 -9.57 -25.26
C ILE A 591 31.33 -10.08 -26.51
N PRO A 592 31.43 -11.41 -26.74
CA PRO A 592 32.11 -11.95 -27.92
C PRO A 592 31.55 -11.41 -29.24
N GLY A 593 32.43 -10.95 -30.13
CA GLY A 593 32.09 -10.39 -31.44
C GLY A 593 31.62 -8.92 -31.44
N LEU A 594 31.33 -8.32 -30.29
CA LEU A 594 31.00 -6.89 -30.21
C LEU A 594 32.29 -6.04 -30.22
N ILE A 595 32.45 -5.19 -31.22
CA ILE A 595 33.66 -4.37 -31.41
C ILE A 595 33.85 -3.43 -30.20
N GLY A 596 34.95 -3.64 -29.47
CA GLY A 596 35.29 -2.88 -28.26
C GLY A 596 34.57 -3.30 -26.98
N GLY A 597 33.64 -4.28 -27.04
CA GLY A 597 32.85 -4.76 -25.91
C GLY A 597 31.81 -3.74 -25.38
N ALA A 598 30.97 -4.19 -24.45
CA ALA A 598 30.02 -3.32 -23.78
C ALA A 598 30.72 -2.48 -22.71
N LYS A 599 30.26 -1.22 -22.59
CA LYS A 599 30.86 -0.15 -21.78
C LYS A 599 30.06 0.20 -20.54
N GLY A 600 28.81 -0.25 -20.46
CA GLY A 600 27.95 -0.06 -19.30
C GLY A 600 26.54 -0.61 -19.50
N ASN A 601 25.78 -0.61 -18.41
CA ASN A 601 24.35 -0.93 -18.41
C ASN A 601 23.52 0.36 -18.50
N VAL A 602 22.29 0.25 -19.00
CA VAL A 602 21.27 1.30 -18.86
C VAL A 602 20.49 1.06 -17.56
N THR A 603 20.36 2.08 -16.73
CA THR A 603 19.62 2.03 -15.46
C THR A 603 18.57 3.13 -15.43
N LEU A 604 17.35 2.84 -14.98
CA LEU A 604 16.38 3.88 -14.63
C LEU A 604 16.68 4.41 -13.22
N THR A 605 16.87 5.72 -13.09
CA THR A 605 17.07 6.45 -11.83
C THR A 605 16.11 7.65 -11.77
N ARG A 606 15.98 8.33 -10.62
CA ARG A 606 15.06 9.48 -10.53
C ARG A 606 15.49 10.58 -11.51
N CYS A 607 14.54 11.13 -12.28
CA CYS A 607 14.81 12.22 -13.21
C CYS A 607 15.41 13.44 -12.51
N SER A 608 16.38 14.06 -13.17
CA SER A 608 17.16 15.20 -12.70
C SER A 608 17.73 15.97 -13.90
N ASP A 609 18.26 17.17 -13.69
CA ASP A 609 18.98 17.92 -14.74
C ASP A 609 20.42 17.41 -14.97
N SER A 610 20.65 16.10 -14.78
CA SER A 610 21.95 15.44 -14.98
C SER A 610 22.22 15.19 -16.47
N PRO A 611 23.42 15.55 -17.00
CA PRO A 611 23.78 15.25 -18.39
C PRO A 611 23.86 13.73 -18.66
N ASN A 612 24.08 12.92 -17.61
CA ASN A 612 24.11 11.45 -17.67
C ASN A 612 22.70 10.82 -17.86
N GLN A 613 21.64 11.63 -18.00
CA GLN A 613 20.27 11.20 -18.34
C GLN A 613 19.81 11.64 -19.74
N VAL A 614 20.70 12.23 -20.55
CA VAL A 614 20.36 12.83 -21.87
C VAL A 614 20.79 11.95 -23.04
N TRP A 615 19.91 11.78 -24.02
CA TRP A 615 20.05 10.91 -25.18
C TRP A 615 19.64 11.62 -26.47
N THR A 616 20.34 11.34 -27.58
CA THR A 616 19.94 11.74 -28.94
C THR A 616 19.50 10.55 -29.78
N HIS A 617 18.63 10.79 -30.78
CA HIS A 617 18.17 9.80 -31.74
C HIS A 617 18.46 10.29 -33.16
N GLU A 618 19.49 9.74 -33.79
CA GLU A 618 20.02 10.21 -35.08
C GLU A 618 20.33 9.00 -35.96
N ASN A 619 19.81 8.95 -37.19
CA ASN A 619 19.99 7.82 -38.11
C ASN A 619 19.66 6.44 -37.48
N GLU A 620 18.60 6.41 -36.66
CA GLU A 620 18.16 5.29 -35.80
C GLU A 620 19.14 4.87 -34.68
N LEU A 621 20.28 5.54 -34.51
CA LEU A 621 21.14 5.32 -33.34
C LEU A 621 20.59 6.11 -32.15
N ILE A 622 20.32 5.42 -31.05
CA ILE A 622 20.06 6.02 -29.74
C ILE A 622 21.41 6.16 -29.02
N ARG A 623 21.91 7.41 -28.92
CA ARG A 623 23.24 7.75 -28.40
C ARG A 623 23.12 8.45 -27.04
N HIS A 624 23.82 7.95 -26.02
CA HIS A 624 23.95 8.61 -24.73
C HIS A 624 24.89 9.82 -24.86
N LYS A 625 24.42 11.01 -24.50
CA LYS A 625 25.08 12.29 -24.83
C LYS A 625 26.42 12.45 -24.12
N GLU A 626 26.48 12.16 -22.83
CA GLU A 626 27.68 12.37 -21.99
C GLU A 626 28.85 11.43 -22.40
N THR A 627 28.55 10.17 -22.71
CA THR A 627 29.59 9.16 -23.00
C THR A 627 29.85 8.91 -24.48
N GLY A 628 28.99 9.41 -25.37
CA GLY A 628 29.03 9.12 -26.81
C GLY A 628 28.73 7.68 -27.23
N TYR A 629 28.42 6.78 -26.29
CA TYR A 629 28.06 5.38 -26.55
C TYR A 629 26.59 5.22 -27.00
N CYS A 630 26.31 4.17 -27.76
CA CYS A 630 24.97 3.84 -28.25
C CYS A 630 24.47 2.52 -27.64
N ILE A 631 23.15 2.37 -27.45
CA ILE A 631 22.54 1.08 -27.12
C ILE A 631 22.57 0.12 -28.32
N HIS A 632 22.69 -1.19 -28.06
CA HIS A 632 22.74 -2.22 -29.09
C HIS A 632 21.89 -3.44 -28.73
N ALA A 633 21.40 -4.14 -29.75
CA ALA A 633 20.79 -5.46 -29.64
C ALA A 633 21.76 -6.61 -30.03
N TYR A 634 23.02 -6.28 -30.34
CA TYR A 634 24.04 -7.29 -30.67
C TYR A 634 24.22 -8.25 -29.49
N GLY A 635 24.17 -9.56 -29.76
CA GLY A 635 24.22 -10.61 -28.74
C GLY A 635 22.91 -10.80 -27.97
N LEU A 636 22.33 -9.72 -27.45
CA LEU A 636 21.29 -9.71 -26.42
C LEU A 636 20.08 -10.63 -26.69
N ARG A 637 19.71 -11.40 -25.67
CA ARG A 637 18.51 -12.24 -25.59
C ARG A 637 17.47 -11.59 -24.67
N PRO A 638 16.19 -11.99 -24.73
CA PRO A 638 15.19 -11.59 -23.73
C PRO A 638 15.68 -11.86 -22.29
N GLU A 639 15.27 -10.99 -21.35
CA GLU A 639 15.66 -10.99 -19.94
C GLU A 639 17.10 -10.57 -19.64
N GLU A 640 17.94 -10.35 -20.65
CA GLU A 640 19.27 -9.76 -20.48
C GLU A 640 19.19 -8.23 -20.32
N LEU A 641 20.20 -7.65 -19.67
CA LEU A 641 20.26 -6.21 -19.40
C LEU A 641 20.60 -5.43 -20.68
N LEU A 642 20.00 -4.25 -20.84
CA LEU A 642 20.31 -3.36 -21.97
C LEU A 642 21.68 -2.70 -21.73
N THR A 643 22.59 -2.87 -22.68
CA THR A 643 23.97 -2.36 -22.61
C THR A 643 24.27 -1.32 -23.68
N VAL A 644 25.26 -0.46 -23.38
CA VAL A 644 25.81 0.52 -24.33
C VAL A 644 27.21 0.14 -24.80
N ALA A 645 27.53 0.49 -26.04
CA ALA A 645 28.82 0.22 -26.68
C ALA A 645 29.26 1.36 -27.62
N ASN A 646 30.45 1.25 -28.21
CA ASN A 646 30.92 2.17 -29.25
C ASN A 646 29.96 2.14 -30.45
N CYS A 647 29.31 3.27 -30.78
CA CYS A 647 28.33 3.36 -31.86
C CYS A 647 28.88 2.81 -33.19
N GLN A 648 28.13 1.90 -33.84
CA GLN A 648 28.45 1.38 -35.17
C GLN A 648 27.35 1.81 -36.15
N GLU A 649 27.61 2.84 -36.96
CA GLU A 649 26.54 3.49 -37.74
C GLU A 649 26.01 2.67 -38.91
N SER A 650 26.80 1.70 -39.40
CA SER A 650 26.43 0.72 -40.42
C SER A 650 25.85 -0.59 -39.87
N ASP A 651 25.94 -0.84 -38.56
CA ASP A 651 25.43 -2.07 -37.96
C ASP A 651 23.94 -1.93 -37.61
N LEU A 652 23.12 -2.80 -38.21
CA LEU A 652 21.68 -2.85 -37.95
C LEU A 652 21.35 -3.23 -36.49
N TYR A 653 22.26 -3.89 -35.75
CA TYR A 653 22.09 -4.15 -34.32
C TYR A 653 22.15 -2.90 -33.43
N PHE A 654 22.65 -1.78 -33.94
CA PHE A 654 22.64 -0.48 -33.25
C PHE A 654 21.44 0.41 -33.64
N LYS A 655 20.55 -0.09 -34.53
CA LYS A 655 19.38 0.65 -35.02
C LYS A 655 18.16 0.34 -34.17
N TRP A 656 17.58 1.40 -33.59
CA TRP A 656 16.40 1.37 -32.75
C TRP A 656 15.37 2.39 -33.24
N THR A 657 14.11 1.99 -33.18
CA THR A 657 12.95 2.75 -33.69
C THR A 657 11.88 2.88 -32.60
N TRP A 658 11.34 4.09 -32.45
CA TRP A 658 10.13 4.32 -31.66
C TRP A 658 8.89 3.91 -32.45
N GLU A 659 7.88 3.38 -31.76
CA GLU A 659 6.58 3.05 -32.36
C GLU A 659 5.75 4.31 -32.66
N PHE A 660 5.75 5.30 -31.75
CA PHE A 660 5.05 6.56 -31.94
C PHE A 660 6.03 7.73 -31.90
N ILE A 661 5.98 8.58 -32.92
CA ILE A 661 6.72 9.85 -32.99
C ILE A 661 5.72 10.98 -32.77
N ALA A 662 6.02 11.89 -31.84
CA ALA A 662 5.16 13.02 -31.54
C ALA A 662 5.42 14.16 -32.53
N VAL A 663 4.61 14.20 -33.61
CA VAL A 663 4.68 15.30 -34.59
C VAL A 663 4.21 16.60 -33.94
N SER A 664 4.93 17.70 -34.17
CA SER A 664 4.69 18.98 -33.51
C SER A 664 3.40 19.66 -34.00
N ASP A 665 2.34 19.56 -33.21
CA ASP A 665 1.18 20.46 -33.12
C ASP A 665 0.45 20.86 -34.43
N ASN A 666 0.61 20.12 -35.54
CA ASN A 666 -0.08 20.42 -36.80
C ASN A 666 -0.46 19.20 -37.68
N GLU A 667 0.05 18.00 -37.43
CA GLU A 667 -0.42 16.78 -38.13
C GLU A 667 -0.80 15.66 -37.16
N MET A 668 -2.08 15.29 -37.21
CA MET A 668 -2.66 14.19 -36.42
C MET A 668 -2.39 12.85 -37.14
N VAL A 669 -1.18 12.30 -36.98
CA VAL A 669 -0.78 11.04 -37.62
C VAL A 669 -1.57 9.87 -37.03
N LYS A 670 -2.53 9.37 -37.81
CA LYS A 670 -3.28 8.14 -37.51
C LYS A 670 -2.38 6.90 -37.59
N ASN A 671 -2.67 5.92 -36.74
CA ASN A 671 -2.19 4.54 -36.72
C ASN A 671 -1.46 4.07 -38.00
N ILE A 672 -0.14 3.86 -37.90
CA ILE A 672 0.57 2.96 -38.81
C ILE A 672 0.48 1.55 -38.22
N LEU A 673 -0.45 0.74 -38.74
CA LEU A 673 -0.56 -0.68 -38.45
C LEU A 673 0.34 -1.47 -39.43
N PHE A 674 1.32 -2.20 -38.90
CA PHE A 674 2.10 -3.24 -39.60
C PHE A 674 2.52 -4.36 -38.63
#